data_AF-A0A812U7G6-F1
#
_entry.id   AF-A0A812U7G6-F1
#
_cell.length_a   1.000
_cell.length_b   1.000
_cell.length_c   1.000
_cell.angle_alpha   90.00
_cell.angle_beta   90.00
_cell.angle_gamma   90.00
#
_symmetry.space_group_name_H-M   'P 1'
#
loop_
_entity.id
_entity.type
_entity.pdbx_description
1 polymer ?
#
loop_
_entity_poly.entity_id
_entity_poly.type
_entity_poly.pdbx_seq_one_letter_code
_entity_poly.pdbx_strand_id
1 'polypeptide(L)'
;ELERDLPHDLPLEEALSDALRQSPHWARGRALLAALCEAFVPQNRSCAAYQARIALRLNPKDEVALVVAASIEAKKMPVVFDCNCEDPSLQLVPHSNLGVAPYWYRMPEAAEAAKKTRAALRDRVVALLRRAMDVSFRGEIRAALAAQLGTAPEALELWREAVTQAPESRALLNRAIHHMESLGLAREAKELAAGAVKRGLWSHPDQRPHLFWPALPFNPFPGPELDSRLPRAAAAFAARLEELQTELLRAKIPYTAHSSPCPVGANCTEVLPGLFPRTVRYAGFWETGLIIGRDKPCSAQIPLTCRAIKEILETEGFTVIAATISTVFGPRSSIEPHASAVQGRLRLHCPVALPDGASILEVAGNPQRRHQEGECFWFDESVQHKATYSSVNNLPRTLLMIDIAHPALEDMSGEPTMVTDPFTSRYWHTFFPANPSKPLYASSPLEEEWLQHAQNWTRSPWVFCTKMKAKMLDQWLDGVEASLAKEHPAIFSLFWERSSNTLQWIEPLAGALRHPAAFCESYWRRVPEPLRWKKSFQEHQGDPGHKGGSLDMSLDYLFLSNAAWADKGRRLLFDAGANAFNTSLGWLADAYRKNGIIFDHLWGWEVNPPPTYCVPTEWISRLSFSTEPVVATQGVPNNPVHLMEQLCSPEDFCVFKLDIDEPRIERELVAQILRPGGLAERGVLDEFFWEDHFAFERYGLYGGEGEIQDTYQVLLALRKQGIRAHAWP
;
A
#
# COMPACT_ATOMS: atom_id res chain seq x y z
N GLU A 1 35.71 7.27 13.97
CA GLU A 1 36.69 8.32 13.64
C GLU A 1 36.37 9.12 12.35
N LEU A 2 35.14 9.07 11.83
CA LEU A 2 34.64 9.96 10.77
C LEU A 2 33.39 10.73 11.26
N GLU A 3 33.46 11.19 12.51
CA GLU A 3 32.41 11.97 13.19
C GLU A 3 32.82 13.44 13.38
N ARG A 4 33.91 13.89 12.74
CA ARG A 4 34.60 15.12 13.19
C ARG A 4 34.61 16.32 12.23
N ASP A 5 34.14 16.23 10.98
CA ASP A 5 34.31 17.35 10.02
C ASP A 5 33.09 17.68 9.14
N LEU A 6 31.94 18.01 9.73
CA LEU A 6 30.94 18.84 9.02
C LEU A 6 30.44 20.00 9.92
N PRO A 7 30.29 21.23 9.38
CA PRO A 7 30.11 22.45 10.17
C PRO A 7 28.70 22.56 10.78
N HIS A 8 28.65 23.16 11.97
CA HIS A 8 27.53 23.09 12.90
C HIS A 8 26.36 24.07 12.69
N ASP A 9 26.37 24.98 11.70
CA ASP A 9 25.51 26.18 11.78
C ASP A 9 24.64 26.48 10.54
N LEU A 10 23.76 25.55 10.16
CA LEU A 10 22.51 25.91 9.46
C LEU A 10 21.33 25.26 10.19
N PRO A 11 20.38 26.04 10.76
CA PRO A 11 19.29 25.46 11.52
C PRO A 11 18.30 24.82 10.56
N LEU A 12 18.26 23.48 10.58
CA LEU A 12 17.25 22.63 9.97
C LEU A 12 15.80 23.10 10.29
N GLU A 13 15.61 23.82 11.39
CA GLU A 13 14.35 24.43 11.79
C GLU A 13 13.89 25.59 10.88
N GLU A 14 14.81 26.35 10.29
CA GLU A 14 14.47 27.53 9.48
C GLU A 14 14.04 27.12 8.06
N ALA A 15 14.75 26.16 7.46
CA ALA A 15 14.39 25.56 6.17
C ALA A 15 13.06 24.79 6.22
N LEU A 16 12.75 24.12 7.35
CA LEU A 16 11.44 23.48 7.55
C LEU A 16 10.32 24.47 7.88
N SER A 17 10.63 25.60 8.54
CA SER A 17 9.65 26.67 8.83
C SER A 17 9.21 27.38 7.56
N ASP A 18 10.14 27.62 6.64
CA ASP A 18 9.84 28.23 5.35
C ASP A 18 9.07 27.27 4.43
N ALA A 19 9.41 25.97 4.44
CA ALA A 19 8.66 24.96 3.67
C ALA A 19 7.19 24.79 4.14
N LEU A 20 6.91 24.96 5.43
CA LEU A 20 5.56 24.84 5.99
C LEU A 20 4.75 26.14 5.99
N ARG A 21 5.41 27.32 5.93
CA ARG A 21 4.73 28.60 5.65
C ARG A 21 4.26 28.71 4.20
N GLN A 22 4.89 27.99 3.27
CA GLN A 22 4.70 28.17 1.82
C GLN A 22 3.81 27.11 1.13
N SER A 23 3.23 26.13 1.85
CA SER A 23 2.43 25.04 1.22
C SER A 23 0.92 25.03 1.56
N PRO A 24 0.03 24.72 0.57
CA PRO A 24 -1.42 24.72 0.72
C PRO A 24 -1.98 23.44 1.38
N HIS A 25 -3.30 23.39 1.58
CA HIS A 25 -4.15 22.43 2.34
C HIS A 25 -3.75 20.92 2.39
N TRP A 26 -2.89 20.40 1.52
CA TRP A 26 -2.50 18.99 1.49
C TRP A 26 -1.38 18.63 2.49
N ALA A 27 -0.51 19.56 2.88
CA ALA A 27 0.48 19.36 3.96
C ALA A 27 -0.20 19.15 5.33
N ARG A 28 -1.35 19.82 5.52
CA ARG A 28 -2.27 19.60 6.65
C ARG A 28 -2.87 18.18 6.62
N GLY A 29 -3.11 17.60 5.45
CA GLY A 29 -3.58 16.22 5.32
C GLY A 29 -2.55 15.19 5.80
N ARG A 30 -1.26 15.36 5.49
CA ARG A 30 -0.21 14.39 5.84
C ARG A 30 0.11 14.34 7.34
N ALA A 31 0.12 15.47 8.03
CA ALA A 31 0.33 15.48 9.47
C ALA A 31 -0.93 15.01 10.25
N LEU A 32 -2.14 15.17 9.68
CA LEU A 32 -3.36 14.55 10.21
C LEU A 32 -3.31 13.03 10.01
N LEU A 33 -2.88 12.57 8.84
CA LEU A 33 -2.65 11.16 8.53
C LEU A 33 -1.58 10.55 9.45
N ALA A 34 -0.50 11.27 9.79
CA ALA A 34 0.49 10.80 10.75
C ALA A 34 -0.07 10.65 12.17
N ALA A 35 -0.93 11.58 12.61
CA ALA A 35 -1.64 11.48 13.90
C ALA A 35 -2.70 10.36 13.91
N LEU A 36 -3.40 10.14 12.79
CA LEU A 36 -4.40 9.08 12.63
C LEU A 36 -3.74 7.69 12.47
N CYS A 37 -2.60 7.58 11.78
CA CYS A 37 -1.82 6.33 11.68
C CYS A 37 -1.39 5.81 13.05
N GLU A 38 -1.02 6.71 13.96
CA GLU A 38 -0.71 6.35 15.35
C GLU A 38 -1.91 5.87 16.17
N ALA A 39 -3.12 6.25 15.75
CA ALA A 39 -4.36 5.88 16.44
C ALA A 39 -4.99 4.59 15.88
N PHE A 40 -4.44 4.02 14.79
CA PHE A 40 -5.00 2.85 14.11
C PHE A 40 -4.04 1.65 13.89
N VAL A 41 -2.70 1.78 13.96
CA VAL A 41 -1.78 0.62 13.83
C VAL A 41 -0.53 0.72 14.75
N PRO A 42 -0.08 -0.35 15.46
CA PRO A 42 0.96 -0.24 16.49
C PRO A 42 2.43 -0.22 16.03
N GLN A 43 2.75 -0.46 14.76
CA GLN A 43 4.03 -1.10 14.38
C GLN A 43 5.21 -0.18 13.99
N ASN A 44 5.05 1.14 13.77
CA ASN A 44 6.22 1.99 13.50
C ASN A 44 6.13 3.37 14.18
N ARG A 45 6.58 3.42 15.44
CA ARG A 45 6.30 4.51 16.41
C ARG A 45 7.27 5.68 16.35
N SER A 46 8.44 5.51 15.74
CA SER A 46 9.55 6.48 15.82
C SER A 46 9.43 7.60 14.78
N CYS A 47 8.99 7.27 13.57
CA CYS A 47 8.90 8.21 12.45
C CYS A 47 7.71 9.18 12.59
N ALA A 48 6.55 8.70 13.07
CA ALA A 48 5.37 9.52 13.30
C ALA A 48 5.58 10.54 14.44
N ALA A 49 6.22 10.13 15.54
CA ALA A 49 6.55 11.01 16.66
C ALA A 49 7.52 12.14 16.27
N TYR A 50 8.41 11.91 15.29
CA TYR A 50 9.34 12.92 14.78
C TYR A 50 8.63 13.98 13.92
N GLN A 51 7.83 13.54 12.94
CA GLN A 51 7.03 14.43 12.09
C GLN A 51 6.02 15.24 12.88
N ALA A 52 5.46 14.63 13.92
CA ALA A 52 4.54 15.27 14.85
C ALA A 52 5.17 16.44 15.63
N ARG A 53 6.41 16.27 16.13
CA ARG A 53 7.15 17.31 16.85
C ARG A 53 7.50 18.50 15.94
N ILE A 54 7.81 18.22 14.68
CA ILE A 54 8.08 19.24 13.66
C ILE A 54 6.83 20.07 13.38
N ALA A 55 5.68 19.43 13.12
CA ALA A 55 4.43 20.13 12.85
C ALA A 55 4.01 21.05 14.01
N LEU A 56 4.20 20.60 15.25
CA LEU A 56 3.90 21.37 16.45
C LEU A 56 4.77 22.61 16.66
N ARG A 57 6.04 22.56 16.25
CA ARG A 57 6.96 23.70 16.34
C ARG A 57 6.62 24.81 15.35
N LEU A 58 5.98 24.46 14.24
CA LEU A 58 5.81 25.36 13.10
C LEU A 58 4.49 26.12 13.12
N ASN A 59 3.41 25.50 13.60
CA ASN A 59 2.19 26.24 13.91
C ASN A 59 1.31 25.52 14.96
N PRO A 60 1.46 25.82 16.27
CA PRO A 60 0.71 25.13 17.32
C PRO A 60 -0.78 25.51 17.39
N LYS A 61 -1.26 26.41 16.52
CA LYS A 61 -2.67 26.77 16.37
C LYS A 61 -3.32 26.15 15.14
N ASP A 62 -2.55 25.53 14.25
CA ASP A 62 -3.08 24.78 13.12
C ASP A 62 -3.82 23.54 13.65
N GLU A 63 -4.98 23.27 13.06
CA GLU A 63 -5.83 22.12 13.37
C GLU A 63 -5.02 20.82 13.50
N VAL A 64 -4.09 20.61 12.59
CA VAL A 64 -3.35 19.37 12.46
C VAL A 64 -2.32 19.24 13.57
N ALA A 65 -1.65 20.34 13.91
CA ALA A 65 -0.76 20.38 15.06
C ALA A 65 -1.53 20.05 16.35
N LEU A 66 -2.75 20.56 16.50
CA LEU A 66 -3.60 20.29 17.68
C LEU A 66 -4.02 18.82 17.76
N VAL A 67 -4.42 18.19 16.65
CA VAL A 67 -4.76 16.75 16.60
C VAL A 67 -3.52 15.88 16.87
N VAL A 68 -2.37 16.27 16.32
CA VAL A 68 -1.07 15.61 16.58
C VAL A 68 -0.68 15.70 18.04
N ALA A 69 -0.78 16.88 18.67
CA ALA A 69 -0.50 17.04 20.10
C ALA A 69 -1.46 16.20 20.95
N ALA A 70 -2.74 16.18 20.58
CA ALA A 70 -3.72 15.35 21.27
C ALA A 70 -3.34 13.86 21.17
N SER A 71 -2.82 13.40 20.02
CA SER A 71 -2.37 12.01 19.86
C SER A 71 -1.14 11.71 20.74
N ILE A 72 -0.15 12.61 20.73
CA ILE A 72 1.04 12.49 21.58
C ILE A 72 0.67 12.44 23.07
N GLU A 73 -0.24 13.30 23.53
CA GLU A 73 -0.70 13.30 24.92
C GLU A 73 -1.50 12.03 25.25
N ALA A 74 -2.34 11.55 24.33
CA ALA A 74 -3.09 10.31 24.52
C ALA A 74 -2.19 9.06 24.63
N LYS A 75 -1.03 9.07 23.98
CA LYS A 75 -0.03 8.00 24.09
C LYS A 75 0.69 7.96 25.43
N LYS A 76 0.76 9.08 26.14
CA LYS A 76 1.34 9.14 27.48
C LYS A 76 0.42 8.55 28.53
N MET A 77 -0.84 8.25 28.18
CA MET A 77 -1.81 7.70 29.14
C MET A 77 -1.33 6.35 29.65
N PRO A 78 -1.18 6.17 30.97
CA PRO A 78 -0.85 4.87 31.52
C PRO A 78 -2.01 3.91 31.26
N VAL A 79 -1.69 2.65 30.94
CA VAL A 79 -2.69 1.58 30.94
C VAL A 79 -3.15 1.39 32.38
N VAL A 80 -4.46 1.54 32.61
CA VAL A 80 -5.06 1.31 33.93
C VAL A 80 -5.81 0.00 33.84
N PHE A 81 -5.36 -0.98 34.62
CA PHE A 81 -6.08 -2.22 34.84
C PHE A 81 -6.95 -2.04 36.09
N ASP A 82 -8.27 -2.02 35.92
CA ASP A 82 -9.21 -2.02 37.04
C ASP A 82 -9.55 -3.49 37.35
N CYS A 83 -8.76 -4.10 38.22
CA CYS A 83 -9.02 -5.45 38.73
C CYS A 83 -9.52 -5.32 40.17
N ASN A 84 -10.83 -5.44 40.39
CA ASN A 84 -11.36 -5.69 41.74
C ASN A 84 -11.04 -7.15 42.11
N CYS A 85 -9.88 -7.37 42.71
CA CYS A 85 -9.49 -8.66 43.25
C CYS A 85 -9.38 -8.56 44.77
N GLU A 86 -10.33 -9.15 45.50
CA GLU A 86 -10.31 -9.22 46.96
C GLU A 86 -9.47 -10.40 47.51
N ASP A 87 -8.83 -11.22 46.65
CA ASP A 87 -8.11 -12.43 47.09
C ASP A 87 -6.57 -12.22 47.19
N PRO A 88 -5.97 -12.25 48.40
CA PRO A 88 -4.54 -12.07 48.61
C PRO A 88 -3.67 -13.28 48.21
N SER A 89 -4.25 -14.44 47.88
CA SER A 89 -3.52 -15.72 47.79
C SER A 89 -2.85 -16.03 46.45
N LEU A 90 -3.17 -15.30 45.37
CA LEU A 90 -2.58 -15.55 44.04
C LEU A 90 -1.19 -14.91 43.90
N GLN A 91 -0.14 -15.72 44.03
CA GLN A 91 1.24 -15.37 43.65
C GLN A 91 1.42 -15.53 42.12
N LEU A 92 1.90 -14.48 41.45
CA LEU A 92 2.05 -14.40 39.99
C LEU A 92 3.45 -14.90 39.53
N VAL A 93 3.47 -15.69 38.46
CA VAL A 93 4.71 -16.13 37.75
C VAL A 93 5.02 -15.14 36.61
N PRO A 94 6.29 -14.73 36.41
CA PRO A 94 6.65 -13.74 35.39
C PRO A 94 6.92 -14.39 34.03
N HIS A 95 6.28 -13.90 32.96
CA HIS A 95 6.79 -14.11 31.59
C HIS A 95 6.70 -12.82 30.77
N SER A 96 7.86 -12.46 30.20
CA SER A 96 8.13 -11.25 29.43
C SER A 96 8.37 -11.59 27.96
N ASN A 97 7.79 -10.80 27.04
CA ASN A 97 8.35 -10.61 25.69
C ASN A 97 7.95 -9.27 25.01
N LEU A 98 7.34 -8.31 25.74
CA LEU A 98 6.91 -7.02 25.18
C LEU A 98 7.80 -5.82 25.51
N GLY A 99 8.96 -5.99 26.17
CA GLY A 99 9.84 -4.87 26.52
C GLY A 99 9.21 -3.81 27.45
N VAL A 100 8.01 -4.07 27.97
CA VAL A 100 7.38 -3.31 29.06
C VAL A 100 7.24 -4.30 30.20
N ALA A 101 8.03 -4.13 31.25
CA ALA A 101 7.87 -4.90 32.47
C ALA A 101 6.42 -4.72 32.97
N PRO A 102 5.66 -5.79 33.21
CA PRO A 102 4.34 -5.65 33.79
C PRO A 102 4.56 -5.36 35.28
N TYR A 103 4.53 -4.08 35.64
CA TYR A 103 4.33 -3.72 37.04
C TYR A 103 2.88 -4.07 37.40
N TRP A 104 2.66 -5.32 37.80
CA TRP A 104 1.45 -5.74 38.50
C TRP A 104 1.46 -5.07 39.87
N TYR A 105 0.98 -3.83 39.95
CA TYR A 105 0.90 -3.15 41.24
C TYR A 105 -0.25 -3.73 42.06
N ARG A 106 0.11 -4.61 42.99
CA ARG A 106 -0.68 -4.97 44.17
C ARG A 106 -0.63 -3.82 45.20
N MET A 107 -0.81 -2.57 44.75
CA MET A 107 -0.68 -1.34 45.54
C MET A 107 -1.81 -0.37 45.12
N PRO A 108 -2.88 -0.23 45.92
CA PRO A 108 -4.00 0.68 45.63
C PRO A 108 -3.57 2.11 45.31
N GLU A 109 -2.48 2.57 45.94
CA GLU A 109 -1.91 3.91 45.77
C GLU A 109 -1.32 4.15 44.37
N ALA A 110 -0.69 3.14 43.77
CA ALA A 110 -0.11 3.25 42.42
C ALA A 110 -1.21 3.21 41.34
N ALA A 111 -2.27 2.43 41.56
CA ALA A 111 -3.45 2.42 40.70
C ALA A 111 -4.18 3.77 40.73
N GLU A 112 -4.34 4.36 41.92
CA GLU A 112 -4.96 5.67 42.09
C GLU A 112 -4.12 6.80 41.46
N ALA A 113 -2.80 6.75 41.58
CA ALA A 113 -1.89 7.69 40.90
C ALA A 113 -1.95 7.56 39.37
N ALA A 114 -2.05 6.34 38.84
CA ALA A 114 -2.24 6.10 37.40
C ALA A 114 -3.60 6.60 36.91
N LYS A 115 -4.68 6.38 37.68
CA LYS A 115 -6.03 6.93 37.40
C LYS A 115 -6.00 8.46 37.35
N LYS A 116 -5.36 9.11 38.32
CA LYS A 116 -5.19 10.59 38.35
C LYS A 116 -4.37 11.12 37.18
N THR A 117 -3.26 10.46 36.85
CA THR A 117 -2.41 10.84 35.71
C THR A 117 -3.16 10.69 34.38
N ARG A 118 -3.93 9.61 34.24
CA ARG A 118 -4.78 9.38 33.07
C ARG A 118 -5.88 10.42 32.93
N ALA A 119 -6.54 10.80 34.04
CA ALA A 119 -7.54 11.87 34.03
C ALA A 119 -6.93 13.20 33.57
N ALA A 120 -5.78 13.59 34.11
CA ALA A 120 -5.10 14.83 33.70
C ALA A 120 -4.69 14.82 32.21
N LEU A 121 -4.17 13.69 31.70
CA LEU A 121 -3.84 13.57 30.28
C LEU A 121 -5.09 13.59 29.40
N ARG A 122 -6.20 12.98 29.85
CA ARG A 122 -7.49 13.03 29.14
C ARG A 122 -7.97 14.47 29.00
N ASP A 123 -7.91 15.27 30.06
CA ASP A 123 -8.33 16.68 30.03
C ASP A 123 -7.49 17.48 29.02
N ARG A 124 -6.18 17.23 28.95
CA ARG A 124 -5.29 17.85 27.96
C ARG A 124 -5.64 17.45 26.53
N VAL A 125 -5.89 16.16 26.28
CA VAL A 125 -6.30 15.66 24.98
C VAL A 125 -7.63 16.29 24.54
N VAL A 126 -8.62 16.31 25.44
CA VAL A 126 -9.93 16.94 25.20
C VAL A 126 -9.77 18.44 24.91
N ALA A 127 -8.93 19.16 25.66
CA ALA A 127 -8.69 20.58 25.42
C ALA A 127 -8.04 20.85 24.05
N LEU A 128 -7.08 20.01 23.64
CA LEU A 128 -6.45 20.11 22.32
C LEU A 128 -7.42 19.81 21.18
N LEU A 129 -8.27 18.79 21.35
CA LEU A 129 -9.30 18.44 20.36
C LEU A 129 -10.40 19.51 20.28
N ARG A 130 -10.83 20.10 21.39
CA ARG A 130 -11.75 21.24 21.39
C ARG A 130 -11.18 22.42 20.63
N ARG A 131 -9.92 22.77 20.89
CA ARG A 131 -9.22 23.81 20.13
C ARG A 131 -9.11 23.47 18.64
N ALA A 132 -8.92 22.20 18.29
CA ALA A 132 -8.87 21.74 16.91
C ALA A 132 -10.24 21.88 16.23
N MET A 133 -11.33 21.61 16.96
CA MET A 133 -12.70 21.86 16.49
C MET A 133 -13.01 23.35 16.32
N ASP A 134 -12.50 24.22 17.20
CA ASP A 134 -12.72 25.67 17.09
C ASP A 134 -12.13 26.25 15.80
N VAL A 135 -11.12 25.58 15.24
CA VAL A 135 -10.44 25.99 14.00
C VAL A 135 -10.79 25.11 12.79
N SER A 136 -11.65 24.09 12.94
CA SER A 136 -11.98 23.16 11.86
C SER A 136 -13.32 22.43 12.01
N PHE A 137 -13.95 22.19 10.86
CA PHE A 137 -15.24 21.53 10.74
C PHE A 137 -15.13 20.10 10.18
N ARG A 138 -14.02 19.40 10.42
CA ARG A 138 -13.78 18.03 9.93
C ARG A 138 -14.40 16.96 10.81
N GLY A 139 -15.03 15.96 10.19
CA GLY A 139 -15.76 14.89 10.88
C GLY A 139 -14.83 14.01 11.73
N GLU A 140 -13.57 13.86 11.34
CA GLU A 140 -12.55 13.07 12.03
C GLU A 140 -12.19 13.66 13.39
N ILE A 141 -12.16 14.99 13.51
CA ILE A 141 -11.90 15.65 14.80
C ILE A 141 -13.07 15.44 15.73
N ARG A 142 -14.30 15.58 15.22
CA ARG A 142 -15.50 15.32 16.01
C ARG A 142 -15.54 13.87 16.47
N ALA A 143 -15.21 12.92 15.59
CA ALA A 143 -15.06 11.51 15.94
C ALA A 143 -13.98 11.26 17.00
N ALA A 144 -12.84 11.96 16.91
CA ALA A 144 -11.76 11.86 17.89
C ALA A 144 -12.20 12.38 19.26
N LEU A 145 -12.84 13.54 19.30
CA LEU A 145 -13.38 14.08 20.55
C LEU A 145 -14.45 13.15 21.12
N ALA A 146 -15.37 12.66 20.28
CA ALA A 146 -16.40 11.71 20.69
C ALA A 146 -15.81 10.45 21.32
N ALA A 147 -14.75 9.88 20.73
CA ALA A 147 -14.07 8.73 21.28
C ALA A 147 -13.39 9.01 22.64
N GLN A 148 -12.88 10.22 22.87
CA GLN A 148 -12.32 10.62 24.17
C GLN A 148 -13.38 10.85 25.26
N LEU A 149 -14.57 11.29 24.86
CA LEU A 149 -15.71 11.43 25.75
C LEU A 149 -16.29 10.05 26.14
N GLY A 150 -16.00 9.01 25.35
CA GLY A 150 -16.44 7.65 25.65
C GLY A 150 -17.97 7.61 25.65
N THR A 151 -18.57 6.99 26.67
CA THR A 151 -20.04 6.85 26.78
C THR A 151 -20.76 8.10 27.30
N ALA A 152 -20.09 9.26 27.33
CA ALA A 152 -20.75 10.50 27.74
C ALA A 152 -21.83 10.90 26.72
N PRO A 153 -22.99 11.44 27.15
CA PRO A 153 -24.07 11.85 26.23
C PRO A 153 -23.61 12.77 25.09
N GLU A 154 -22.67 13.68 25.36
CA GLU A 154 -22.09 14.63 24.41
C GLU A 154 -21.30 13.94 23.29
N ALA A 155 -20.79 12.72 23.53
CA ALA A 155 -20.11 11.94 22.50
C ALA A 155 -21.06 11.56 21.35
N LEU A 156 -22.35 11.35 21.65
CA LEU A 156 -23.33 10.95 20.66
C LEU A 156 -23.58 12.04 19.61
N GLU A 157 -23.71 13.29 20.06
CA GLU A 157 -23.89 14.44 19.16
C GLU A 157 -22.67 14.59 18.25
N LEU A 158 -21.46 14.49 18.80
CA LEU A 158 -20.22 14.56 18.03
C LEU A 158 -20.08 13.40 17.03
N TRP A 159 -20.50 12.17 17.39
CA TRP A 159 -20.53 11.05 16.45
C TRP A 159 -21.53 11.29 15.31
N ARG A 160 -22.70 11.87 15.60
CA ARG A 160 -23.70 12.21 14.57
C ARG A 160 -23.17 13.28 13.62
N GLU A 161 -22.55 14.32 14.16
CA GLU A 161 -21.94 15.37 13.36
C GLU A 161 -20.76 14.84 12.53
N ALA A 162 -19.91 14.00 13.12
CA ALA A 162 -18.80 13.34 12.41
C ALA A 162 -19.28 12.55 11.19
N VAL A 163 -20.31 11.73 11.38
CA VAL A 163 -20.95 10.96 10.30
C VAL A 163 -21.59 11.88 9.26
N THR A 164 -22.20 13.00 9.68
CA THR A 164 -22.80 13.96 8.74
C THR A 164 -21.74 14.63 7.86
N GLN A 165 -20.57 14.92 8.42
CA GLN A 165 -19.47 15.59 7.73
C GLN A 165 -18.65 14.66 6.81
N ALA A 166 -18.58 13.37 7.14
CA ALA A 166 -17.89 12.35 6.36
C ALA A 166 -18.83 11.16 6.06
N PRO A 167 -19.90 11.39 5.29
CA PRO A 167 -21.01 10.44 5.17
C PRO A 167 -20.65 9.14 4.44
N GLU A 168 -19.55 9.11 3.69
CA GLU A 168 -19.09 7.95 2.93
C GLU A 168 -17.98 7.16 3.63
N SER A 169 -17.50 7.62 4.80
CA SER A 169 -16.48 6.88 5.55
C SER A 169 -17.09 5.68 6.26
N ARG A 170 -16.83 4.48 5.71
CA ARG A 170 -17.18 3.19 6.32
C ARG A 170 -16.57 3.06 7.71
N ALA A 171 -15.34 3.53 7.90
CA ALA A 171 -14.66 3.45 9.19
C ALA A 171 -15.33 4.31 10.28
N LEU A 172 -15.68 5.55 9.97
CA LEU A 172 -16.37 6.44 10.92
C LEU A 172 -17.79 5.96 11.20
N LEU A 173 -18.51 5.52 10.15
CA LEU A 173 -19.84 4.93 10.30
C LEU A 173 -19.83 3.70 11.21
N ASN A 174 -18.91 2.75 10.97
CA ASN A 174 -18.85 1.52 11.77
C ASN A 174 -18.56 1.85 13.26
N ARG A 175 -17.66 2.81 13.52
CA ARG A 175 -17.37 3.26 14.89
C ARG A 175 -18.56 3.95 15.55
N ALA A 176 -19.25 4.84 14.83
CA ALA A 176 -20.44 5.52 15.35
C ALA A 176 -21.54 4.51 15.68
N ILE A 177 -21.76 3.52 14.82
CA ILE A 177 -22.76 2.46 15.05
C ILE A 177 -22.37 1.62 16.28
N HIS A 178 -21.12 1.13 16.36
CA HIS A 178 -20.63 0.38 17.52
C HIS A 178 -20.77 1.19 18.83
N HIS A 179 -20.50 2.49 18.77
CA HIS A 179 -20.67 3.37 19.93
C HIS A 179 -22.13 3.51 20.36
N MET A 180 -23.05 3.74 19.41
CA MET A 180 -24.49 3.73 19.69
C MET A 180 -24.96 2.40 20.29
N GLU A 181 -24.49 1.26 19.77
CA GLU A 181 -24.77 -0.07 20.34
C GLU A 181 -24.34 -0.15 21.81
N SER A 182 -23.12 0.31 22.14
CA SER A 182 -22.59 0.32 23.51
C SER A 182 -23.35 1.23 24.48
N LEU A 183 -24.06 2.24 23.96
CA LEU A 183 -24.92 3.14 24.73
C LEU A 183 -26.35 2.58 24.90
N GLY A 184 -26.64 1.39 24.37
CA GLY A 184 -27.98 0.81 24.37
C GLY A 184 -28.92 1.40 23.31
N LEU A 185 -28.40 2.21 22.38
CA LEU A 185 -29.15 2.83 21.27
C LEU A 185 -29.18 1.91 20.05
N ALA A 186 -29.59 0.66 20.26
CA ALA A 186 -29.53 -0.39 19.24
C ALA A 186 -30.42 -0.11 18.03
N ARG A 187 -31.52 0.63 18.21
CA ARG A 187 -32.44 0.99 17.13
C ARG A 187 -31.82 2.03 16.20
N GLU A 188 -31.27 3.09 16.76
CA GLU A 188 -30.58 4.16 16.04
C GLU A 188 -29.34 3.63 15.31
N ALA A 189 -28.59 2.73 15.96
CA ALA A 189 -27.47 2.02 15.36
C ALA A 189 -27.89 1.24 14.10
N LYS A 190 -28.98 0.47 14.18
CA LYS A 190 -29.54 -0.27 13.05
C LYS A 190 -30.05 0.64 11.94
N GLU A 191 -30.73 1.74 12.28
CA GLU A 191 -31.20 2.73 11.32
C GLU A 191 -30.02 3.36 10.55
N LEU A 192 -28.92 3.68 11.25
CA LEU A 192 -27.70 4.21 10.64
C LEU A 192 -27.02 3.19 9.71
N ALA A 193 -26.91 1.93 10.14
CA ALA A 193 -26.36 0.86 9.32
C ALA A 193 -27.21 0.61 8.06
N ALA A 194 -28.53 0.52 8.21
CA ALA A 194 -29.46 0.36 7.08
C ALA A 194 -29.40 1.57 6.12
N GLY A 195 -29.25 2.78 6.64
CA GLY A 195 -29.04 3.99 5.85
C GLY A 195 -27.71 3.96 5.07
N ALA A 196 -26.64 3.38 5.62
CA ALA A 196 -25.39 3.17 4.90
C ALA A 196 -25.53 2.13 3.78
N VAL A 197 -26.27 1.05 4.01
CA VAL A 197 -26.55 0.02 2.99
C VAL A 197 -27.37 0.60 1.83
N LYS A 198 -28.42 1.38 2.11
CA LYS A 198 -29.21 2.07 1.07
C LYS A 198 -28.39 3.01 0.18
N ARG A 199 -27.26 3.52 0.70
CA ARG A 199 -26.31 4.38 -0.02
C ARG A 199 -25.23 3.59 -0.76
N GLY A 200 -25.25 2.24 -0.72
CA GLY A 200 -24.28 1.39 -1.39
C GLY A 200 -22.93 1.28 -0.67
N LEU A 201 -22.83 1.72 0.59
CA LEU A 201 -21.56 1.64 1.33
C LEU A 201 -21.25 0.21 1.78
N TRP A 202 -22.26 -0.60 2.07
CA TRP A 202 -22.16 -2.03 2.38
C TRP A 202 -23.35 -2.78 1.76
N SER A 203 -23.22 -4.08 1.55
CA SER A 203 -24.32 -4.94 1.10
C SER A 203 -25.27 -5.33 2.23
N HIS A 204 -24.81 -5.34 3.49
CA HIS A 204 -25.59 -5.78 4.64
C HIS A 204 -25.27 -4.98 5.90
N PRO A 205 -26.24 -4.65 6.77
CA PRO A 205 -25.99 -3.82 7.97
C PRO A 205 -25.05 -4.48 8.98
N ASP A 206 -24.99 -5.81 9.00
CA ASP A 206 -24.14 -6.57 9.93
C ASP A 206 -22.75 -6.90 9.37
N GLN A 207 -22.49 -6.66 8.08
CA GLN A 207 -21.19 -6.88 7.42
C GLN A 207 -20.59 -5.53 7.07
N ARG A 208 -19.71 -5.02 7.94
CA ARG A 208 -19.24 -3.62 7.92
C ARG A 208 -17.72 -3.48 7.73
N PRO A 209 -17.12 -4.09 6.69
CA PRO A 209 -15.69 -4.02 6.44
C PRO A 209 -15.28 -2.62 5.96
N HIS A 210 -14.00 -2.29 6.11
CA HIS A 210 -13.39 -1.11 5.50
C HIS A 210 -13.00 -1.39 4.04
N LEU A 211 -12.42 -2.57 3.79
CA LEU A 211 -12.12 -3.11 2.45
C LEU A 211 -13.26 -4.03 2.02
N PHE A 212 -14.03 -3.56 1.04
CA PHE A 212 -15.34 -4.11 0.71
C PHE A 212 -15.37 -4.54 -0.76
N TRP A 213 -15.86 -5.74 -1.03
CA TRP A 213 -16.13 -6.25 -2.37
C TRP A 213 -17.65 -6.36 -2.55
N PRO A 214 -18.29 -5.40 -3.25
CA PRO A 214 -19.74 -5.40 -3.44
C PRO A 214 -20.27 -6.67 -4.12
N ALA A 215 -19.46 -7.30 -4.96
CA ALA A 215 -19.81 -8.50 -5.70
C ALA A 215 -19.81 -9.78 -4.83
N LEU A 216 -19.17 -9.77 -3.66
CA LEU A 216 -19.16 -10.94 -2.79
C LEU A 216 -20.53 -11.11 -2.10
N PRO A 217 -21.07 -12.33 -2.06
CA PRO A 217 -22.34 -12.58 -1.41
C PRO A 217 -22.24 -12.42 0.12
N PHE A 218 -23.32 -11.93 0.73
CA PHE A 218 -23.46 -11.98 2.18
C PHE A 218 -23.84 -13.41 2.60
N ASN A 219 -22.87 -14.16 3.12
CA ASN A 219 -23.09 -15.52 3.61
C ASN A 219 -22.32 -15.76 4.93
N PRO A 220 -22.94 -15.50 6.09
CA PRO A 220 -22.27 -15.64 7.40
C PRO A 220 -21.72 -17.05 7.67
N PHE A 221 -22.39 -18.10 7.20
CA PHE A 221 -22.00 -19.50 7.36
C PHE A 221 -22.05 -20.19 5.99
N PRO A 222 -20.99 -20.06 5.17
CA PRO A 222 -21.03 -20.52 3.79
C PRO A 222 -21.12 -22.04 3.69
N GLY A 223 -22.09 -22.51 2.90
CA GLY A 223 -22.36 -23.90 2.61
C GLY A 223 -22.05 -24.30 1.16
N PRO A 224 -22.56 -25.46 0.71
CA PRO A 224 -22.31 -25.97 -0.64
C PRO A 224 -22.86 -25.06 -1.76
N GLU A 225 -23.82 -24.18 -1.44
CA GLU A 225 -24.37 -23.20 -2.37
C GLU A 225 -23.39 -22.09 -2.74
N LEU A 226 -22.43 -21.78 -1.86
CA LEU A 226 -21.33 -20.88 -2.18
C LEU A 226 -20.24 -21.62 -2.95
N ASP A 227 -19.78 -22.74 -2.38
CA ASP A 227 -18.79 -23.61 -2.99
C ASP A 227 -18.88 -25.01 -2.36
N SER A 228 -19.17 -26.01 -3.19
CA SER A 228 -19.30 -27.42 -2.78
C SER A 228 -18.04 -28.01 -2.13
N ARG A 229 -16.86 -27.40 -2.33
CA ARG A 229 -15.59 -27.79 -1.70
C ARG A 229 -15.56 -27.44 -0.21
N LEU A 230 -16.21 -26.36 0.22
CA LEU A 230 -16.17 -25.88 1.62
C LEU A 230 -16.65 -26.90 2.65
N PRO A 231 -17.87 -27.49 2.54
CA PRO A 231 -18.33 -28.50 3.50
C PRO A 231 -17.50 -29.78 3.45
N ARG A 232 -16.97 -30.15 2.27
CA ARG A 232 -16.08 -31.31 2.12
C ARG A 232 -14.76 -31.10 2.87
N ALA A 233 -14.14 -29.92 2.72
CA ALA A 233 -12.94 -29.57 3.45
C ALA A 233 -13.17 -29.55 4.97
N ALA A 234 -14.27 -28.96 5.43
CA ALA A 234 -14.63 -28.96 6.85
C ALA A 234 -14.80 -30.39 7.39
N ALA A 235 -15.51 -31.26 6.67
CA ALA A 235 -15.68 -32.66 7.05
C ALA A 235 -14.35 -33.44 7.03
N ALA A 236 -13.48 -33.17 6.07
CA ALA A 236 -12.16 -33.81 5.97
C ALA A 236 -11.24 -33.41 7.13
N PHE A 237 -11.22 -32.13 7.54
CA PHE A 237 -10.51 -31.72 8.75
C PHE A 237 -11.11 -32.36 9.99
N ALA A 238 -12.44 -32.35 10.13
CA ALA A 238 -13.14 -32.96 11.24
C ALA A 238 -12.77 -34.45 11.42
N ALA A 239 -12.71 -35.20 10.32
CA ALA A 239 -12.34 -36.62 10.31
C ALA A 239 -10.87 -36.88 10.70
N ARG A 240 -9.99 -35.87 10.59
CA ARG A 240 -8.56 -35.97 10.96
C ARG A 240 -8.23 -35.28 12.27
N LEU A 241 -9.19 -34.63 12.94
CA LEU A 241 -8.88 -33.83 14.13
C LEU A 241 -8.20 -34.63 15.23
N GLU A 242 -8.60 -35.88 15.45
CA GLU A 242 -7.97 -36.77 16.45
C GLU A 242 -6.49 -37.06 16.15
N GLU A 243 -6.16 -37.28 14.87
CA GLU A 243 -4.77 -37.44 14.40
C GLU A 243 -3.95 -36.17 14.63
N LEU A 244 -4.52 -35.01 14.30
CA LEU A 244 -3.86 -33.71 14.39
C LEU A 244 -3.73 -33.22 15.85
N GLN A 245 -4.63 -33.65 16.74
CA GLN A 245 -4.75 -33.13 18.10
C GLN A 245 -3.45 -33.29 18.89
N THR A 246 -2.82 -34.47 18.86
CA THR A 246 -1.60 -34.73 19.63
C THR A 246 -0.47 -33.80 19.22
N GLU A 247 -0.32 -33.56 17.91
CA GLU A 247 0.68 -32.67 17.35
C GLU A 247 0.40 -31.21 17.75
N LEU A 248 -0.82 -30.74 17.53
CA LEU A 248 -1.24 -29.37 17.81
C LEU A 248 -1.12 -29.01 19.30
N LEU A 249 -1.48 -29.93 20.20
CA LEU A 249 -1.41 -29.70 21.65
C LEU A 249 0.01 -29.78 22.21
N ARG A 250 0.94 -30.47 21.53
CA ARG A 250 2.34 -30.62 21.99
C ARG A 250 3.31 -29.66 21.30
N ALA A 251 2.91 -29.04 20.20
CA ALA A 251 3.77 -28.18 19.41
C ALA A 251 4.25 -26.97 20.22
N LYS A 252 5.56 -26.68 20.18
CA LYS A 252 6.15 -25.49 20.81
C LYS A 252 6.10 -24.31 19.85
N ILE A 253 4.89 -23.94 19.45
CA ILE A 253 4.66 -22.77 18.59
C ILE A 253 4.79 -21.52 19.44
N PRO A 254 5.51 -20.47 18.99
CA PRO A 254 5.51 -19.18 19.68
C PRO A 254 4.09 -18.61 19.71
N TYR A 255 3.55 -18.42 20.91
CA TYR A 255 2.24 -17.83 21.13
C TYR A 255 2.34 -16.31 21.30
N THR A 256 1.36 -15.61 20.74
CA THR A 256 1.11 -14.19 21.01
C THR A 256 -0.10 -14.11 21.92
N ALA A 257 0.07 -13.54 23.11
CA ALA A 257 -1.04 -13.24 24.01
C ALA A 257 -1.80 -12.02 23.51
N HIS A 258 -3.13 -12.14 23.37
CA HIS A 258 -4.01 -11.06 22.88
C HIS A 258 -4.74 -10.33 24.00
N SER A 259 -4.65 -10.83 25.23
CA SER A 259 -5.28 -10.25 26.42
C SER A 259 -4.36 -10.41 27.63
N SER A 260 -4.37 -9.41 28.52
CA SER A 260 -3.69 -9.51 29.81
C SER A 260 -4.46 -10.49 30.72
N PRO A 261 -3.78 -11.36 31.50
CA PRO A 261 -4.45 -12.37 32.33
C PRO A 261 -5.39 -11.70 33.33
N CYS A 262 -6.70 -11.87 33.12
CA CYS A 262 -7.72 -11.46 34.07
C CYS A 262 -7.87 -12.56 35.13
N PRO A 263 -7.69 -12.26 36.44
CA PRO A 263 -7.87 -13.26 37.49
C PRO A 263 -9.26 -13.87 37.45
N VAL A 264 -9.34 -15.16 37.81
CA VAL A 264 -10.58 -15.91 37.87
C VAL A 264 -11.60 -15.15 38.75
N GLY A 265 -12.71 -14.71 38.15
CA GLY A 265 -13.79 -13.98 38.84
C GLY A 265 -13.80 -12.45 38.66
N ALA A 266 -12.79 -11.85 38.03
CA ALA A 266 -12.73 -10.40 37.80
C ALA A 266 -13.36 -9.98 36.45
N ASN A 267 -13.93 -8.77 36.42
CA ASN A 267 -14.31 -8.07 35.18
C ASN A 267 -13.20 -7.09 34.82
N CYS A 268 -12.26 -7.51 33.98
CA CYS A 268 -11.17 -6.65 33.55
C CYS A 268 -11.59 -5.81 32.33
N THR A 269 -11.38 -4.50 32.40
CA THR A 269 -11.56 -3.60 31.24
C THR A 269 -10.19 -3.06 30.85
N GLU A 270 -9.74 -3.34 29.63
CA GLU A 270 -8.52 -2.72 29.09
C GLU A 270 -8.92 -1.52 28.23
N VAL A 271 -8.43 -0.33 28.61
CA VAL A 271 -8.59 0.89 27.81
C VAL A 271 -7.25 1.22 27.18
N LEU A 272 -7.08 0.79 25.93
CA LEU A 272 -5.84 1.01 25.17
C LEU A 272 -5.56 2.52 25.01
N PRO A 273 -4.29 2.96 25.13
CA PRO A 273 -3.90 4.36 24.94
C PRO A 273 -4.07 4.79 23.48
N GLY A 274 -4.43 6.07 23.25
CA GLY A 274 -4.55 6.66 21.91
C GLY A 274 -5.73 7.62 21.75
N LEU A 275 -5.77 8.30 20.60
CA LEU A 275 -6.78 9.32 20.26
C LEU A 275 -8.20 8.73 20.10
N PHE A 276 -8.29 7.43 19.80
CA PHE A 276 -9.53 6.64 19.78
C PHE A 276 -9.37 5.43 20.71
N PRO A 277 -9.47 5.59 22.04
CA PRO A 277 -9.24 4.50 22.97
C PRO A 277 -10.23 3.38 22.66
N ARG A 278 -9.72 2.21 22.28
CA ARG A 278 -10.54 1.01 22.24
C ARG A 278 -10.75 0.58 23.69
N THR A 279 -12.01 0.54 24.09
CA THR A 279 -12.38 -0.21 25.29
C THR A 279 -12.53 -1.64 24.83
N VAL A 280 -11.51 -2.46 25.06
CA VAL A 280 -11.67 -3.89 24.84
C VAL A 280 -11.97 -4.52 26.19
N ARG A 281 -13.21 -4.98 26.34
CA ARG A 281 -13.57 -5.82 27.48
C ARG A 281 -13.19 -7.24 27.10
N TYR A 282 -12.00 -7.66 27.52
CA TYR A 282 -11.69 -9.07 27.62
C TYR A 282 -12.02 -9.49 29.04
N ALA A 283 -13.04 -10.33 29.19
CA ALA A 283 -13.01 -11.28 30.29
C ALA A 283 -12.05 -12.40 29.85
N GLY A 284 -11.13 -12.82 30.71
CA GLY A 284 -10.28 -14.01 30.53
C GLY A 284 -8.97 -13.84 29.75
N PHE A 285 -8.32 -14.96 29.44
CA PHE A 285 -6.98 -15.02 28.80
C PHE A 285 -7.07 -15.79 27.47
N TRP A 286 -6.46 -15.24 26.43
CA TRP A 286 -6.44 -15.79 25.07
C TRP A 286 -5.08 -15.57 24.42
N GLU A 287 -4.54 -16.64 23.85
CA GLU A 287 -3.35 -16.63 23.02
C GLU A 287 -3.57 -17.31 21.66
N THR A 288 -2.77 -16.91 20.66
CA THR A 288 -2.72 -17.63 19.38
C THR A 288 -1.28 -17.94 18.96
N GLY A 289 -1.06 -19.11 18.41
CA GLY A 289 0.18 -19.49 17.74
C GLY A 289 0.02 -19.47 16.22
N LEU A 290 0.87 -18.71 15.51
CA LEU A 290 0.85 -18.68 14.05
C LEU A 290 1.49 -19.96 13.48
N ILE A 291 0.77 -20.68 12.63
CA ILE A 291 1.22 -21.91 11.96
C ILE A 291 1.73 -21.58 10.55
N ILE A 292 0.87 -20.96 9.74
CA ILE A 292 1.14 -20.46 8.38
C ILE A 292 0.76 -18.99 8.34
N GLY A 293 1.57 -18.16 7.68
CA GLY A 293 1.26 -16.78 7.34
C GLY A 293 2.14 -16.29 6.20
N ARG A 294 1.96 -15.03 5.79
CA ARG A 294 2.64 -14.41 4.63
C ARG A 294 4.14 -14.69 4.55
N ASP A 295 4.85 -14.47 5.66
CA ASP A 295 6.32 -14.66 5.75
C ASP A 295 6.71 -15.87 6.61
N LYS A 296 5.72 -16.73 6.93
CA LYS A 296 5.91 -17.89 7.79
C LYS A 296 5.41 -19.15 7.07
N PRO A 297 6.30 -19.90 6.42
CA PRO A 297 5.94 -21.20 5.86
C PRO A 297 5.55 -22.15 6.99
N CYS A 298 4.86 -23.23 6.62
CA CYS A 298 4.35 -24.17 7.60
C CYS A 298 5.46 -24.76 8.48
N SER A 299 5.24 -24.78 9.80
CA SER A 299 6.28 -25.15 10.76
C SER A 299 6.62 -26.65 10.71
N ALA A 300 7.91 -26.96 10.66
CA ALA A 300 8.41 -28.33 10.74
C ALA A 300 8.07 -29.07 12.05
N GLN A 301 7.58 -28.36 13.07
CA GLN A 301 7.11 -28.97 14.32
C GLN A 301 5.70 -29.57 14.24
N ILE A 302 4.95 -29.23 13.18
CA ILE A 302 3.57 -29.66 12.99
C ILE A 302 3.33 -30.27 11.58
N PRO A 303 4.17 -31.24 11.17
CA PRO A 303 4.16 -31.79 9.81
C PRO A 303 2.83 -32.45 9.39
N LEU A 304 2.07 -33.06 10.32
CA LEU A 304 0.79 -33.69 10.00
C LEU A 304 -0.27 -32.64 9.68
N THR A 305 -0.33 -31.56 10.47
CA THR A 305 -1.22 -30.43 10.25
C THR A 305 -0.88 -29.73 8.93
N CYS A 306 0.41 -29.48 8.67
CA CYS A 306 0.86 -28.90 7.41
C CYS A 306 0.44 -29.74 6.20
N ARG A 307 0.60 -31.06 6.31
CA ARG A 307 0.21 -32.00 5.26
C ARG A 307 -1.30 -32.00 5.05
N ALA A 308 -2.08 -32.04 6.14
CA ALA A 308 -3.54 -31.99 6.06
C ALA A 308 -4.03 -30.70 5.39
N ILE A 309 -3.44 -29.55 5.70
CA ILE A 309 -3.76 -28.27 5.04
C ILE A 309 -3.50 -28.35 3.53
N LYS A 310 -2.34 -28.86 3.13
CA LYS A 310 -2.00 -29.04 1.72
C LYS A 310 -2.93 -30.00 0.98
N GLU A 311 -3.20 -31.16 1.58
CA GLU A 311 -4.03 -32.21 0.99
C GLU A 311 -5.50 -31.82 0.89
N ILE A 312 -6.04 -31.17 1.92
CA ILE A 312 -7.47 -30.86 2.03
C ILE A 312 -7.84 -29.53 1.37
N LEU A 313 -6.94 -28.54 1.42
CA LEU A 313 -7.23 -27.18 0.91
C LEU A 313 -6.49 -26.87 -0.39
N GLU A 314 -5.16 -26.88 -0.37
CA GLU A 314 -4.36 -26.43 -1.51
C GLU A 314 -4.56 -27.32 -2.74
N THR A 315 -4.66 -28.64 -2.54
CA THR A 315 -4.90 -29.61 -3.63
C THR A 315 -6.31 -29.46 -4.24
N GLU A 316 -7.28 -29.01 -3.45
CA GLU A 316 -8.64 -28.68 -3.91
C GLU A 316 -8.73 -27.26 -4.50
N GLY A 317 -7.59 -26.55 -4.61
CA GLY A 317 -7.47 -25.25 -5.25
C GLY A 317 -7.82 -24.05 -4.37
N PHE A 318 -7.92 -24.21 -3.05
CA PHE A 318 -8.12 -23.07 -2.15
C PHE A 318 -6.81 -22.31 -1.90
N THR A 319 -6.88 -20.98 -1.93
CA THR A 319 -5.78 -20.12 -1.49
C THR A 319 -5.78 -19.96 0.04
N VAL A 320 -4.82 -20.58 0.73
CA VAL A 320 -4.64 -20.47 2.19
C VAL A 320 -3.93 -19.15 2.55
N ILE A 321 -4.57 -18.32 3.38
CA ILE A 321 -4.02 -17.03 3.83
C ILE A 321 -3.19 -17.22 5.11
N ALA A 322 -3.76 -17.94 6.08
CA ALA A 322 -3.13 -18.18 7.36
C ALA A 322 -3.71 -19.42 8.03
N ALA A 323 -2.92 -20.04 8.90
CA ALA A 323 -3.39 -21.02 9.86
C ALA A 323 -2.89 -20.65 11.24
N THR A 324 -3.74 -20.77 12.25
CA THR A 324 -3.41 -20.41 13.63
C THR A 324 -4.01 -21.43 14.60
N ILE A 325 -3.31 -21.66 15.70
CA ILE A 325 -3.87 -22.35 16.87
C ILE A 325 -4.31 -21.29 17.88
N SER A 326 -5.49 -21.45 18.44
CA SER A 326 -6.15 -20.46 19.30
C SER A 326 -6.54 -21.10 20.63
N THR A 327 -5.91 -20.66 21.71
CA THR A 327 -6.08 -21.22 23.06
C THR A 327 -6.73 -20.19 23.97
N VAL A 328 -7.92 -20.50 24.48
CA VAL A 328 -8.71 -19.59 25.34
C VAL A 328 -8.95 -20.24 26.68
N PHE A 329 -8.67 -19.52 27.76
CA PHE A 329 -8.69 -20.03 29.11
C PHE A 329 -10.01 -19.69 29.82
N GLY A 330 -10.43 -20.56 30.72
CA GLY A 330 -11.63 -20.37 31.54
C GLY A 330 -11.46 -19.37 32.69
N PRO A 331 -12.42 -19.32 33.64
CA PRO A 331 -13.74 -19.96 33.57
C PRO A 331 -14.76 -19.12 32.80
N ARG A 332 -14.44 -17.87 32.44
CA ARG A 332 -15.25 -16.99 31.59
C ARG A 332 -14.37 -16.08 30.75
N SER A 333 -14.21 -16.44 29.48
CA SER A 333 -13.62 -15.59 28.45
C SER A 333 -14.69 -15.02 27.53
N SER A 334 -14.60 -13.74 27.16
CA SER A 334 -15.52 -13.10 26.22
C SER A 334 -14.78 -12.11 25.34
N ILE A 335 -15.04 -12.17 24.04
CA ILE A 335 -14.63 -11.19 23.04
C ILE A 335 -15.88 -10.46 22.60
N GLU A 336 -15.94 -9.15 22.83
CA GLU A 336 -17.08 -8.31 22.45
C GLU A 336 -17.40 -8.35 20.94
N PRO A 337 -18.62 -7.98 20.52
CA PRO A 337 -19.00 -7.92 19.12
C PRO A 337 -18.02 -7.10 18.27
N HIS A 338 -17.44 -7.74 17.26
CA HIS A 338 -16.48 -7.14 16.33
C HIS A 338 -16.61 -7.77 14.94
N ALA A 339 -15.93 -7.22 13.94
CA ALA A 339 -15.87 -7.78 12.60
C ALA A 339 -14.48 -7.50 12.00
N SER A 340 -14.08 -8.32 11.03
CA SER A 340 -12.89 -8.08 10.23
C SER A 340 -13.01 -6.75 9.47
N ALA A 341 -11.93 -5.98 9.46
CA ALA A 341 -11.82 -4.76 8.64
C ALA A 341 -11.80 -5.06 7.13
N VAL A 342 -11.61 -6.33 6.76
CA VAL A 342 -11.41 -6.80 5.38
C VAL A 342 -12.41 -7.91 5.11
N GLN A 343 -13.18 -7.76 4.03
CA GLN A 343 -14.01 -8.83 3.47
C GLN A 343 -13.16 -9.74 2.57
N GLY A 344 -13.70 -10.87 2.11
CA GLY A 344 -12.96 -11.75 1.18
C GLY A 344 -12.09 -12.80 1.86
N ARG A 345 -12.30 -13.03 3.16
CA ARG A 345 -11.67 -14.10 3.93
C ARG A 345 -12.73 -14.94 4.64
N LEU A 346 -12.66 -16.25 4.45
CA LEU A 346 -13.43 -17.21 5.23
C LEU A 346 -12.54 -17.85 6.28
N ARG A 347 -13.08 -18.04 7.50
CA ARG A 347 -12.37 -18.68 8.60
C ARG A 347 -13.04 -20.00 8.97
N LEU A 348 -12.25 -21.08 8.96
CA LEU A 348 -12.62 -22.37 9.51
C LEU A 348 -12.35 -22.38 11.00
N HIS A 349 -13.30 -22.85 11.79
CA HIS A 349 -13.07 -23.25 13.18
C HIS A 349 -13.14 -24.76 13.29
N CYS A 350 -12.08 -25.36 13.84
CA CYS A 350 -12.01 -26.77 14.19
C CYS A 350 -11.60 -26.92 15.66
N PRO A 351 -12.49 -27.38 16.56
CA PRO A 351 -12.16 -27.62 17.96
C PRO A 351 -11.19 -28.79 18.11
N VAL A 352 -9.97 -28.45 18.55
CA VAL A 352 -8.89 -29.41 18.80
C VAL A 352 -9.00 -29.97 20.21
N ALA A 353 -9.33 -29.14 21.19
CA ALA A 353 -9.60 -29.58 22.56
C ALA A 353 -10.68 -28.68 23.19
N LEU A 354 -11.71 -29.30 23.74
CA LEU A 354 -12.78 -28.62 24.47
C LEU A 354 -13.08 -29.42 25.76
N PRO A 355 -12.14 -29.41 26.72
CA PRO A 355 -12.13 -30.35 27.83
C PRO A 355 -13.35 -30.21 28.75
N ASP A 356 -13.87 -29.00 28.91
CA ASP A 356 -15.13 -28.76 29.60
C ASP A 356 -15.77 -27.40 29.25
N GLY A 357 -17.06 -27.31 29.60
CA GLY A 357 -17.86 -26.09 29.50
C GLY A 357 -18.45 -25.81 28.11
N ALA A 358 -18.49 -24.54 27.71
CA ALA A 358 -19.17 -24.09 26.50
C ALA A 358 -18.36 -23.00 25.78
N SER A 359 -17.97 -23.29 24.54
CA SER A 359 -17.39 -22.32 23.61
C SER A 359 -18.44 -21.95 22.57
N ILE A 360 -18.87 -20.70 22.55
CA ILE A 360 -19.98 -20.21 21.72
C ILE A 360 -19.46 -19.12 20.80
N LEU A 361 -19.81 -19.23 19.51
CA LEU A 361 -19.67 -18.17 18.52
C LEU A 361 -21.07 -17.64 18.19
N GLU A 362 -21.27 -16.35 18.36
CA GLU A 362 -22.48 -15.64 17.97
C GLU A 362 -22.15 -14.80 16.73
N VAL A 363 -22.85 -15.03 15.62
CA VAL A 363 -22.72 -14.23 14.40
C VAL A 363 -24.03 -13.48 14.18
N ALA A 364 -23.97 -12.19 13.92
CA ALA A 364 -25.13 -11.33 13.83
C ALA A 364 -26.18 -11.88 12.84
N GLY A 365 -27.45 -11.85 13.25
CA GLY A 365 -28.57 -12.38 12.46
C GLY A 365 -28.69 -13.91 12.43
N ASN A 366 -27.85 -14.65 13.14
CA ASN A 366 -27.82 -16.12 13.11
C ASN A 366 -27.98 -16.75 14.50
N PRO A 367 -28.42 -18.03 14.59
CA PRO A 367 -28.39 -18.78 15.84
C PRO A 367 -26.98 -18.89 16.41
N GLN A 368 -26.87 -18.88 17.74
CA GLN A 368 -25.61 -19.11 18.42
C GLN A 368 -25.06 -20.50 18.07
N ARG A 369 -23.77 -20.58 17.71
CA ARG A 369 -23.11 -21.83 17.36
C ARG A 369 -22.20 -22.27 18.49
N ARG A 370 -22.52 -23.41 19.11
CA ARG A 370 -21.65 -24.05 20.10
C ARG A 370 -20.60 -24.89 19.38
N HIS A 371 -19.33 -24.70 19.74
CA HIS A 371 -18.25 -25.56 19.26
C HIS A 371 -18.41 -26.97 19.86
N GLN A 372 -18.18 -27.99 19.06
CA GLN A 372 -18.22 -29.39 19.46
C GLN A 372 -16.95 -30.08 18.91
N GLU A 373 -16.34 -30.95 19.71
CA GLU A 373 -15.22 -31.76 19.23
C GLU A 373 -15.67 -32.65 18.06
N GLY A 374 -14.81 -32.80 17.06
CA GLY A 374 -15.15 -33.54 15.84
C GLY A 374 -16.04 -32.77 14.85
N GLU A 375 -16.33 -31.49 15.08
CA GLU A 375 -17.03 -30.64 14.10
C GLU A 375 -16.17 -29.47 13.64
N CYS A 376 -16.04 -29.28 12.33
CA CYS A 376 -15.48 -28.05 11.76
C CYS A 376 -16.55 -27.28 10.99
N PHE A 377 -16.45 -25.95 10.98
CA PHE A 377 -17.34 -25.11 10.17
C PHE A 377 -16.66 -23.82 9.73
N TRP A 378 -17.07 -23.33 8.56
CA TRP A 378 -16.66 -22.04 8.02
C TRP A 378 -17.60 -20.94 8.49
N PHE A 379 -17.07 -19.74 8.67
CA PHE A 379 -17.86 -18.52 8.77
C PHE A 379 -17.12 -17.35 8.12
N ASP A 380 -17.88 -16.33 7.72
CA ASP A 380 -17.33 -15.08 7.20
C ASP A 380 -17.04 -14.10 8.37
N GLU A 381 -15.75 -13.89 8.67
CA GLU A 381 -15.30 -13.05 9.77
C GLU A 381 -15.58 -11.55 9.53
N SER A 382 -15.92 -11.13 8.31
CA SER A 382 -16.31 -9.75 8.02
C SER A 382 -17.73 -9.40 8.51
N VAL A 383 -18.52 -10.41 8.90
CA VAL A 383 -19.81 -10.24 9.57
C VAL A 383 -19.57 -10.02 11.06
N GLN A 384 -20.35 -9.13 11.69
CA GLN A 384 -20.24 -8.90 13.14
C GLN A 384 -20.44 -10.20 13.92
N HIS A 385 -19.48 -10.51 14.78
CA HIS A 385 -19.47 -11.72 15.58
C HIS A 385 -18.89 -11.47 16.97
N LYS A 386 -19.26 -12.34 17.91
CA LYS A 386 -18.85 -12.34 19.31
C LYS A 386 -18.50 -13.78 19.69
N ALA A 387 -17.48 -13.98 20.52
CA ALA A 387 -17.22 -15.33 21.04
C ALA A 387 -17.09 -15.34 22.55
N THR A 388 -17.64 -16.36 23.18
CA THR A 388 -17.58 -16.58 24.61
C THR A 388 -17.10 -17.99 24.90
N TYR A 389 -16.30 -18.14 25.95
CA TYR A 389 -15.92 -19.44 26.49
C TYR A 389 -16.16 -19.47 27.98
N SER A 390 -16.86 -20.49 28.45
CA SER A 390 -16.96 -20.79 29.87
C SER A 390 -16.40 -22.17 30.15
N SER A 391 -15.63 -22.35 31.22
CA SER A 391 -15.10 -23.63 31.69
C SER A 391 -15.52 -23.85 33.14
N VAL A 392 -15.81 -25.11 33.49
CA VAL A 392 -16.21 -25.48 34.86
C VAL A 392 -14.97 -25.65 35.75
N ASN A 393 -13.91 -26.23 35.23
CA ASN A 393 -12.66 -26.57 35.92
C ASN A 393 -11.50 -25.67 35.52
N ASN A 394 -11.78 -24.55 34.85
CA ASN A 394 -10.78 -23.58 34.40
C ASN A 394 -9.77 -24.14 33.37
N LEU A 395 -10.15 -25.18 32.63
CA LEU A 395 -9.32 -25.75 31.58
C LEU A 395 -9.41 -24.88 30.30
N PRO A 396 -8.36 -24.83 29.46
CA PRO A 396 -8.40 -24.07 28.22
C PRO A 396 -9.11 -24.85 27.11
N ARG A 397 -9.80 -24.12 26.23
CA ARG A 397 -10.18 -24.63 24.89
C ARG A 397 -9.07 -24.33 23.89
N THR A 398 -8.93 -25.20 22.91
CA THR A 398 -8.01 -25.03 21.79
C THR A 398 -8.75 -25.23 20.47
N LEU A 399 -8.67 -24.27 19.56
CA LEU A 399 -9.18 -24.39 18.19
C LEU A 399 -8.02 -24.29 17.19
N LEU A 400 -8.09 -25.08 16.12
CA LEU A 400 -7.40 -24.80 14.86
C LEU A 400 -8.27 -23.84 14.05
N MET A 401 -7.71 -22.69 13.68
CA MET A 401 -8.34 -21.69 12.82
C MET A 401 -7.58 -21.62 11.51
N ILE A 402 -8.29 -21.77 10.38
CA ILE A 402 -7.69 -21.66 9.04
C ILE A 402 -8.42 -20.59 8.25
N ASP A 403 -7.66 -19.63 7.74
CA ASP A 403 -8.12 -18.53 6.92
C ASP A 403 -7.83 -18.84 5.44
N ILE A 404 -8.86 -18.80 4.60
CA ILE A 404 -8.72 -18.91 3.14
C ILE A 404 -9.23 -17.65 2.46
N ALA A 405 -8.76 -17.40 1.24
CA ALA A 405 -9.40 -16.43 0.36
C ALA A 405 -10.83 -16.88 0.05
N HIS A 406 -11.74 -15.93 -0.04
CA HIS A 406 -13.13 -16.21 -0.36
C HIS A 406 -13.21 -16.82 -1.77
N PRO A 407 -13.78 -18.02 -1.98
CA PRO A 407 -13.69 -18.75 -3.25
C PRO A 407 -14.27 -17.99 -4.45
N ALA A 408 -15.33 -17.21 -4.23
CA ALA A 408 -15.88 -16.36 -5.29
C ALA A 408 -14.90 -15.30 -5.84
N LEU A 409 -13.78 -15.02 -5.16
CA LEU A 409 -12.70 -14.19 -5.71
C LEU A 409 -11.91 -14.89 -6.82
N GLU A 410 -11.92 -16.22 -6.87
CA GLU A 410 -11.20 -17.05 -7.85
C GLU A 410 -12.05 -17.30 -9.13
N ASP A 411 -13.38 -17.34 -9.01
CA ASP A 411 -14.33 -17.66 -10.09
C ASP A 411 -14.80 -16.45 -10.95
N MET A 412 -14.42 -15.23 -10.60
CA MET A 412 -14.85 -14.03 -11.34
C MET A 412 -13.87 -13.72 -12.47
N SER A 413 -14.31 -13.84 -13.73
CA SER A 413 -13.54 -13.59 -14.97
C SER A 413 -13.13 -12.13 -15.21
N GLY A 414 -13.11 -11.32 -14.16
CA GLY A 414 -12.62 -9.95 -14.11
C GLY A 414 -12.32 -9.65 -12.65
N GLU A 415 -11.13 -9.15 -12.34
CA GLU A 415 -10.70 -8.88 -10.96
C GLU A 415 -11.80 -8.13 -10.20
N PRO A 416 -12.38 -8.72 -9.14
CA PRO A 416 -13.50 -8.08 -8.47
C PRO A 416 -13.01 -6.76 -7.86
N THR A 417 -13.63 -5.66 -8.29
CA THR A 417 -13.19 -4.32 -7.90
C THR A 417 -13.40 -4.15 -6.40
N MET A 418 -12.30 -4.19 -5.65
CA MET A 418 -12.29 -3.85 -4.23
C MET A 418 -12.64 -2.37 -4.11
N VAL A 419 -13.77 -2.07 -3.49
CA VAL A 419 -14.13 -0.70 -3.14
C VAL A 419 -13.48 -0.40 -1.80
N THR A 420 -12.39 0.33 -1.88
CA THR A 420 -11.76 0.94 -0.70
C THR A 420 -12.67 2.04 -0.18
N ASP A 421 -12.71 2.27 1.14
CA ASP A 421 -13.35 3.46 1.69
C ASP A 421 -12.68 4.69 1.05
N PRO A 422 -13.43 5.68 0.52
CA PRO A 422 -12.87 6.85 -0.18
C PRO A 422 -11.86 7.63 0.68
N PHE A 423 -11.89 7.45 2.00
CA PHE A 423 -10.94 8.01 2.95
C PHE A 423 -9.80 7.04 3.34
N THR A 424 -9.83 5.81 2.83
CA THR A 424 -8.83 4.74 2.98
C THR A 424 -8.09 4.37 1.67
N SER A 425 -8.62 4.79 0.51
CA SER A 425 -8.28 4.23 -0.81
C SER A 425 -6.86 4.50 -1.31
N ARG A 426 -6.24 5.61 -0.92
CA ARG A 426 -4.85 5.90 -1.32
C ARG A 426 -3.78 5.21 -0.47
N TYR A 427 -4.14 4.54 0.63
CA TYR A 427 -3.18 4.06 1.63
C TYR A 427 -3.12 2.52 1.81
N TRP A 428 -4.13 1.76 1.38
CA TRP A 428 -4.11 0.28 1.52
C TRP A 428 -3.74 -0.51 0.27
N HIS A 429 -3.79 0.10 -0.92
CA HIS A 429 -3.05 -0.44 -2.09
C HIS A 429 -1.53 -0.47 -1.85
N THR A 430 -1.05 0.26 -0.83
CA THR A 430 0.34 0.28 -0.36
C THR A 430 0.73 -0.96 0.47
N PHE A 431 -0.23 -1.72 1.03
CA PHE A 431 0.08 -2.90 1.89
C PHE A 431 -0.14 -4.26 1.22
N PHE A 432 -0.78 -4.29 0.05
CA PHE A 432 -0.93 -5.50 -0.76
C PHE A 432 -0.72 -5.28 -2.28
N PRO A 433 0.42 -4.73 -2.75
CA PRO A 433 1.00 -5.18 -4.01
C PRO A 433 2.01 -6.30 -3.73
N ALA A 434 2.09 -7.26 -4.65
CA ALA A 434 2.82 -8.52 -4.53
C ALA A 434 4.36 -8.42 -4.41
N ASN A 435 4.95 -7.23 -4.21
CA ASN A 435 6.40 -7.11 -4.01
C ASN A 435 6.80 -5.82 -3.25
N PRO A 436 7.28 -5.88 -1.99
CA PRO A 436 7.63 -4.70 -1.19
C PRO A 436 8.88 -3.95 -1.66
N SER A 437 9.62 -4.47 -2.64
CA SER A 437 10.84 -3.87 -3.20
C SER A 437 10.61 -2.90 -4.38
N LYS A 438 9.40 -2.83 -4.93
CA LYS A 438 9.16 -2.05 -6.16
C LYS A 438 8.69 -0.62 -5.89
N PRO A 439 9.17 0.36 -6.67
CA PRO A 439 8.60 1.69 -6.73
C PRO A 439 7.08 1.67 -7.00
N LEU A 440 6.35 2.59 -6.37
CA LEU A 440 4.93 2.78 -6.65
C LEU A 440 4.74 3.87 -7.69
N TYR A 441 3.83 3.63 -8.63
CA TYR A 441 3.48 4.55 -9.70
C TYR A 441 2.08 5.15 -9.51
N ALA A 442 1.94 6.44 -9.77
CA ALA A 442 0.67 7.14 -9.84
C ALA A 442 0.60 8.02 -11.09
N SER A 443 -0.36 7.75 -11.96
CA SER A 443 -0.67 8.58 -13.12
C SER A 443 -1.21 9.95 -12.71
N SER A 444 -0.90 10.98 -13.50
CA SER A 444 -1.53 12.29 -13.37
C SER A 444 -2.96 12.28 -13.93
N PRO A 445 -3.82 13.23 -13.53
CA PRO A 445 -5.14 13.41 -14.15
C PRO A 445 -5.09 13.56 -15.67
N LEU A 446 -4.11 14.30 -16.21
CA LEU A 446 -3.91 14.40 -17.66
C LEU A 446 -3.57 13.04 -18.28
N GLU A 447 -2.66 12.29 -17.67
CA GLU A 447 -2.28 10.98 -18.18
C GLU A 447 -3.47 10.01 -18.16
N GLU A 448 -4.23 9.96 -17.08
CA GLU A 448 -5.42 9.11 -16.97
C GLU A 448 -6.46 9.44 -18.04
N GLU A 449 -6.72 10.73 -18.28
CA GLU A 449 -7.65 11.18 -19.33
C GLU A 449 -7.12 10.84 -20.73
N TRP A 450 -5.82 11.05 -20.95
CA TRP A 450 -5.17 10.80 -22.23
C TRP A 450 -5.18 9.31 -22.59
N LEU A 451 -4.83 8.43 -21.65
CA LEU A 451 -4.74 6.99 -21.87
C LEU A 451 -6.09 6.36 -22.29
N GLN A 452 -7.21 6.93 -21.84
CA GLN A 452 -8.56 6.47 -22.23
C GLN A 452 -8.94 6.87 -23.65
N HIS A 453 -8.21 7.82 -24.24
CA HIS A 453 -8.59 8.47 -25.49
C HIS A 453 -7.46 8.59 -26.50
N ALA A 454 -6.26 8.07 -26.21
CA ALA A 454 -5.06 8.33 -26.98
C ALA A 454 -5.27 8.00 -28.45
N GLN A 455 -5.83 6.82 -28.76
CA GLN A 455 -6.12 6.41 -30.15
C GLN A 455 -7.02 7.38 -30.90
N ASN A 456 -7.97 8.03 -30.23
CA ASN A 456 -8.90 8.98 -30.84
C ASN A 456 -8.31 10.38 -30.92
N TRP A 457 -7.58 10.79 -29.88
CA TRP A 457 -7.04 12.14 -29.76
C TRP A 457 -5.82 12.36 -30.66
N THR A 458 -5.11 11.30 -31.02
CA THR A 458 -3.96 11.36 -31.93
C THR A 458 -4.35 11.16 -33.39
N ARG A 459 -5.61 10.84 -33.74
CA ARG A 459 -6.03 10.61 -35.15
C ARG A 459 -5.82 11.78 -36.09
N SER A 460 -5.78 13.00 -35.55
CA SER A 460 -5.44 14.17 -36.35
C SER A 460 -4.84 15.29 -35.48
N PRO A 461 -3.98 16.14 -36.06
CA PRO A 461 -3.42 17.32 -35.40
C PRO A 461 -4.50 18.24 -34.84
N TRP A 462 -5.58 18.44 -35.59
CA TRP A 462 -6.68 19.29 -35.15
C TRP A 462 -7.34 18.74 -33.89
N VAL A 463 -7.69 17.45 -33.87
CA VAL A 463 -8.26 16.82 -32.67
C VAL A 463 -7.26 16.90 -31.51
N PHE A 464 -5.99 16.53 -31.74
CA PHE A 464 -4.93 16.62 -30.74
C PHE A 464 -4.85 18.02 -30.11
N CYS A 465 -4.77 19.07 -30.92
CA CYS A 465 -4.60 20.44 -30.45
C CYS A 465 -5.85 20.98 -29.76
N THR A 466 -7.05 20.52 -30.13
CA THR A 466 -8.27 20.89 -29.39
C THR A 466 -8.31 20.31 -27.98
N LYS A 467 -7.65 19.16 -27.77
CA LYS A 467 -7.56 18.50 -26.47
C LYS A 467 -6.41 19.05 -25.63
N MET A 468 -5.28 19.35 -26.26
CA MET A 468 -4.15 20.00 -25.60
C MET A 468 -4.37 21.52 -25.47
N LYS A 469 -5.19 21.93 -24.50
CA LYS A 469 -5.53 23.34 -24.28
C LYS A 469 -4.28 24.17 -23.96
N ALA A 470 -4.25 25.42 -24.44
CA ALA A 470 -3.17 26.38 -24.19
C ALA A 470 -2.74 26.44 -22.71
N LYS A 471 -3.69 26.51 -21.76
CA LYS A 471 -3.37 26.53 -20.32
C LYS A 471 -2.63 25.26 -19.85
N MET A 472 -2.99 24.09 -20.39
CA MET A 472 -2.32 22.83 -20.02
C MET A 472 -0.92 22.76 -20.62
N LEU A 473 -0.76 23.25 -21.86
CA LEU A 473 0.54 23.42 -22.48
C LEU A 473 1.45 24.34 -21.65
N ASP A 474 0.95 25.51 -21.25
CA ASP A 474 1.72 26.46 -20.43
C ASP A 474 2.14 25.80 -19.10
N GLN A 475 1.22 25.11 -18.41
CA GLN A 475 1.52 24.37 -17.17
C GLN A 475 2.53 23.23 -17.36
N TRP A 476 2.51 22.55 -18.50
CA TRP A 476 3.49 21.52 -18.82
C TRP A 476 4.86 22.17 -19.05
N LEU A 477 4.93 23.22 -19.87
CA LEU A 477 6.18 23.93 -20.17
C LEU A 477 6.81 24.54 -18.91
N ASP A 478 6.01 25.18 -18.06
CA ASP A 478 6.44 25.73 -16.76
C ASP A 478 7.06 24.65 -15.86
N GLY A 479 6.45 23.45 -15.85
CA GLY A 479 6.95 22.32 -15.07
C GLY A 479 8.29 21.76 -15.55
N VAL A 480 8.56 21.83 -16.85
CA VAL A 480 9.83 21.39 -17.48
C VAL A 480 10.94 22.41 -17.25
N GLU A 481 10.72 23.68 -17.62
CA GLU A 481 11.77 24.72 -17.65
C GLU A 481 12.35 25.01 -16.27
N ALA A 482 11.52 24.98 -15.23
CA ALA A 482 11.93 25.32 -13.88
C ALA A 482 12.08 24.09 -12.95
N SER A 483 12.00 22.86 -13.51
CA SER A 483 11.92 21.63 -12.72
C SER A 483 10.79 21.67 -11.67
N LEU A 484 9.72 22.41 -11.97
CA LEU A 484 8.57 22.68 -11.09
C LEU A 484 7.44 21.68 -11.29
N ALA A 485 7.72 20.47 -11.78
CA ALA A 485 6.70 19.42 -11.94
C ALA A 485 5.82 19.24 -10.69
N LYS A 486 6.39 19.42 -9.48
CA LYS A 486 5.67 19.41 -8.19
C LYS A 486 4.53 20.43 -8.07
N GLU A 487 4.60 21.52 -8.81
CA GLU A 487 3.63 22.63 -8.83
C GLU A 487 2.49 22.36 -9.82
N HIS A 488 2.66 21.36 -10.70
CA HIS A 488 1.69 20.95 -11.72
C HIS A 488 1.30 19.47 -11.59
N PRO A 489 0.79 19.01 -10.43
CA PRO A 489 0.42 17.59 -10.21
C PRO A 489 -0.74 17.12 -11.09
N ALA A 490 -1.44 18.03 -11.76
CA ALA A 490 -2.45 17.70 -12.75
C ALA A 490 -1.85 17.20 -14.08
N ILE A 491 -0.57 17.52 -14.33
CA ILE A 491 0.14 17.25 -15.59
C ILE A 491 1.11 16.09 -15.40
N PHE A 492 1.99 16.14 -14.39
CA PHE A 492 3.08 15.17 -14.23
C PHE A 492 2.69 13.97 -13.38
N SER A 493 3.12 12.79 -13.80
CA SER A 493 2.94 11.54 -13.07
C SER A 493 4.03 11.37 -12.02
N LEU A 494 3.84 10.45 -11.08
CA LEU A 494 4.68 10.35 -9.89
C LEU A 494 5.10 8.91 -9.62
N PHE A 495 6.38 8.77 -9.28
CA PHE A 495 6.96 7.57 -8.71
C PHE A 495 7.34 7.78 -7.25
N TRP A 496 7.18 6.72 -6.45
CA TRP A 496 7.59 6.68 -5.05
C TRP A 496 8.46 5.45 -4.79
N GLU A 497 9.75 5.67 -4.57
CA GLU A 497 10.69 4.64 -4.11
C GLU A 497 10.47 4.42 -2.62
N ARG A 498 10.09 3.19 -2.25
CA ARG A 498 9.65 2.87 -0.88
C ARG A 498 10.82 2.71 0.07
N SER A 499 11.95 2.19 -0.43
CA SER A 499 13.14 1.91 0.38
C SER A 499 13.82 3.20 0.85
N SER A 500 14.01 4.16 -0.06
CA SER A 500 14.61 5.47 0.24
C SER A 500 13.57 6.55 0.61
N ASN A 501 12.26 6.22 0.51
CA ASN A 501 11.16 7.16 0.69
C ASN A 501 11.27 8.41 -0.22
N THR A 502 11.78 8.22 -1.44
CA THR A 502 12.05 9.29 -2.39
C THR A 502 10.89 9.40 -3.38
N LEU A 503 10.39 10.62 -3.58
CA LEU A 503 9.40 10.94 -4.61
C LEU A 503 10.10 11.49 -5.84
N GLN A 504 9.77 10.96 -7.01
CA GLN A 504 10.28 11.49 -8.27
C GLN A 504 9.17 11.63 -9.30
N TRP A 505 9.07 12.83 -9.85
CA TRP A 505 8.17 13.11 -10.95
C TRP A 505 8.66 12.41 -12.21
N ILE A 506 7.71 12.07 -13.08
CA ILE A 506 7.96 11.57 -14.41
C ILE A 506 7.02 12.28 -15.38
N GLU A 507 7.48 12.54 -16.59
CA GLU A 507 6.63 13.10 -17.63
C GLU A 507 5.40 12.20 -17.88
N PRO A 508 4.23 12.79 -18.15
CA PRO A 508 3.03 11.99 -18.35
C PRO A 508 3.10 11.20 -19.65
N LEU A 509 2.51 10.02 -19.65
CA LEU A 509 2.14 9.29 -20.86
C LEU A 509 0.96 10.00 -21.55
N ALA A 510 1.25 11.18 -22.10
CA ALA A 510 0.30 12.02 -22.81
C ALA A 510 0.95 12.74 -24.01
N GLY A 511 0.13 13.39 -24.83
CA GLY A 511 0.59 14.02 -26.07
C GLY A 511 0.86 12.98 -27.14
N ALA A 512 1.95 13.10 -27.89
CA ALA A 512 2.36 12.10 -28.88
C ALA A 512 3.54 11.25 -28.35
N LEU A 513 3.42 10.83 -27.08
CA LEU A 513 4.39 10.12 -26.24
C LEU A 513 5.40 11.02 -25.49
N ARG A 514 4.89 12.11 -24.89
CA ARG A 514 5.53 13.06 -23.93
C ARG A 514 5.80 14.48 -24.44
N HIS A 515 5.40 14.82 -25.67
CA HIS A 515 5.56 16.18 -26.18
C HIS A 515 4.20 16.91 -26.27
N PRO A 516 3.97 17.97 -25.47
CA PRO A 516 2.66 18.64 -25.41
C PRO A 516 2.29 19.37 -26.70
N ALA A 517 3.26 19.88 -27.45
CA ALA A 517 3.01 20.61 -28.70
C ALA A 517 3.26 19.78 -29.98
N ALA A 518 3.34 18.44 -29.89
CA ALA A 518 3.82 17.55 -30.95
C ALA A 518 3.18 17.79 -32.33
N PHE A 519 1.87 18.10 -32.36
CA PHE A 519 1.12 18.32 -33.59
C PHE A 519 0.57 19.75 -33.73
N CYS A 520 0.98 20.69 -32.89
CA CYS A 520 0.34 22.00 -32.76
C CYS A 520 1.21 23.14 -33.26
N GLU A 521 1.18 23.39 -34.56
CA GLU A 521 1.94 24.47 -35.21
C GLU A 521 1.66 25.85 -34.59
N SER A 522 0.40 26.14 -34.23
CA SER A 522 0.02 27.39 -33.57
C SER A 522 0.56 27.54 -32.14
N TYR A 523 0.87 26.42 -31.49
CA TYR A 523 1.45 26.37 -30.14
C TYR A 523 2.97 26.31 -30.16
N TRP A 524 3.59 25.88 -31.27
CA TRP A 524 5.03 25.90 -31.45
C TRP A 524 5.65 27.28 -31.18
N ARG A 525 4.96 28.35 -31.61
CA ARG A 525 5.38 29.74 -31.35
C ARG A 525 5.32 30.17 -29.89
N ARG A 526 4.74 29.36 -29.00
CA ARG A 526 4.64 29.61 -27.55
C ARG A 526 5.71 28.88 -26.74
N VAL A 527 6.32 27.82 -27.28
CA VAL A 527 7.40 27.07 -26.61
C VAL A 527 8.64 27.98 -26.49
N PRO A 528 9.24 28.16 -25.30
CA PRO A 528 10.45 28.98 -25.09
C PRO A 528 11.65 28.50 -25.93
N GLU A 529 12.56 29.41 -26.31
CA GLU A 529 13.73 29.10 -27.15
C GLU A 529 14.65 27.93 -26.71
N PRO A 530 14.84 27.62 -25.41
CA PRO A 530 15.60 26.43 -25.02
C PRO A 530 14.83 25.12 -25.16
N LEU A 531 13.50 25.14 -25.04
CA LEU A 531 12.61 23.97 -25.20
C LEU A 531 12.07 23.84 -26.63
N ARG A 532 12.24 24.91 -27.43
CA ARG A 532 11.92 24.98 -28.85
C ARG A 532 13.13 24.46 -29.61
N TRP A 533 12.89 23.51 -30.51
CA TRP A 533 13.94 23.00 -31.37
C TRP A 533 14.61 24.11 -32.20
N LYS A 534 15.94 24.09 -32.27
CA LYS A 534 16.74 25.06 -33.04
C LYS A 534 16.99 24.68 -34.51
N LYS A 535 16.49 23.55 -35.03
CA LYS A 535 17.04 23.06 -36.31
C LYS A 535 16.17 22.15 -37.20
N SER A 536 14.92 22.50 -37.57
CA SER A 536 14.23 21.96 -38.80
C SER A 536 12.68 22.07 -38.80
N PHE A 537 12.09 23.26 -38.69
CA PHE A 537 10.78 23.47 -39.36
C PHE A 537 10.91 24.37 -40.60
N GLN A 538 12.05 25.05 -40.77
CA GLN A 538 12.26 26.00 -41.86
C GLN A 538 13.23 25.52 -42.96
N GLU A 539 14.08 24.51 -42.73
CA GLU A 539 15.12 24.12 -43.71
C GLU A 539 14.80 22.87 -44.56
N HIS A 540 13.74 22.10 -44.25
CA HIS A 540 13.36 20.92 -45.05
C HIS A 540 12.46 21.24 -46.25
N GLN A 541 12.29 22.52 -46.62
CA GLN A 541 11.63 22.90 -47.88
C GLN A 541 12.48 22.62 -49.14
N GLY A 542 13.68 22.04 -49.00
CA GLY A 542 14.63 21.83 -50.09
C GLY A 542 14.91 20.39 -50.52
N ASP A 543 14.46 19.35 -49.80
CA ASP A 543 14.69 17.96 -50.19
C ASP A 543 13.44 17.37 -50.87
N PRO A 544 13.44 17.13 -52.19
CA PRO A 544 12.29 16.57 -52.91
C PRO A 544 11.95 15.13 -52.49
N GLY A 545 12.81 14.46 -51.72
CA GLY A 545 12.63 13.08 -51.26
C GLY A 545 12.01 12.93 -49.86
N HIS A 546 12.09 13.94 -48.99
CA HIS A 546 11.56 13.88 -47.63
C HIS A 546 10.15 14.48 -47.54
N LYS A 547 9.14 13.66 -47.86
CA LYS A 547 7.71 13.99 -47.71
C LYS A 547 7.18 13.51 -46.36
N GLY A 548 7.52 14.20 -45.28
CA GLY A 548 6.92 13.98 -43.97
C GLY A 548 7.58 14.87 -42.93
N GLY A 549 6.79 15.63 -42.17
CA GLY A 549 7.32 16.30 -40.98
C GLY A 549 7.58 15.21 -39.93
N SER A 550 8.84 15.04 -39.52
CA SER A 550 9.17 14.12 -38.43
C SER A 550 8.61 14.66 -37.11
N LEU A 551 8.09 13.74 -36.30
CA LEU A 551 7.66 13.99 -34.93
C LEU A 551 8.90 14.01 -34.02
N ASP A 552 9.75 15.02 -34.13
CA ASP A 552 10.96 15.08 -33.31
C ASP A 552 10.59 15.45 -31.85
N MET A 553 10.56 14.45 -30.95
CA MET A 553 10.29 14.69 -29.53
C MET A 553 11.57 15.16 -28.81
N SER A 554 11.57 16.37 -28.22
CA SER A 554 12.74 16.83 -27.46
C SER A 554 13.02 15.96 -26.23
N LEU A 555 14.30 15.65 -26.02
CA LEU A 555 14.79 14.96 -24.82
C LEU A 555 14.67 15.83 -23.55
N ASP A 556 14.47 17.15 -23.70
CA ASP A 556 14.29 18.07 -22.56
C ASP A 556 12.99 17.81 -21.77
N TYR A 557 12.04 17.07 -22.36
CA TYR A 557 10.81 16.65 -21.67
C TYR A 557 11.00 15.40 -20.79
N LEU A 558 12.18 14.77 -20.80
CA LEU A 558 12.45 13.58 -19.97
C LEU A 558 12.76 13.96 -18.52
N PHE A 559 12.06 13.31 -17.60
CA PHE A 559 12.35 13.41 -16.17
C PHE A 559 13.15 12.19 -15.75
N LEU A 560 14.47 12.30 -15.77
CA LEU A 560 15.37 11.21 -15.40
C LEU A 560 15.48 11.03 -13.89
N SER A 561 15.84 9.83 -13.45
CA SER A 561 16.18 9.58 -12.05
C SER A 561 17.33 10.45 -11.55
N ASN A 562 17.28 10.82 -10.27
CA ASN A 562 18.37 11.48 -9.55
C ASN A 562 19.15 10.53 -8.61
N ALA A 563 20.27 11.02 -8.09
CA ALA A 563 21.16 10.26 -7.20
C ALA A 563 20.46 9.57 -6.01
N ALA A 564 19.40 10.15 -5.44
CA ALA A 564 18.68 9.54 -4.31
C ALA A 564 17.86 8.30 -4.72
N TRP A 565 17.53 8.16 -6.00
CA TRP A 565 16.85 6.99 -6.55
C TRP A 565 17.83 5.90 -6.99
N ALA A 566 19.00 6.31 -7.47
CA ALA A 566 20.11 5.42 -7.81
C ALA A 566 21.10 5.23 -6.66
N ASP A 567 20.69 5.47 -5.41
CA ASP A 567 21.45 5.13 -4.20
C ASP A 567 21.34 3.62 -3.92
N LYS A 568 21.80 2.87 -4.91
CA LYS A 568 21.83 1.42 -5.02
C LYS A 568 23.27 0.99 -5.25
N GLY A 569 23.50 -0.32 -5.37
CA GLY A 569 24.79 -0.97 -5.66
C GLY A 569 25.43 -0.49 -6.96
N ARG A 570 25.58 -1.37 -7.96
CA ARG A 570 26.21 -0.96 -9.22
C ARG A 570 25.22 -0.19 -10.06
N ARG A 571 25.71 0.76 -10.85
CA ARG A 571 24.93 1.55 -11.81
C ARG A 571 25.32 1.10 -13.20
N LEU A 572 24.40 0.46 -13.90
CA LEU A 572 24.64 -0.16 -15.20
C LEU A 572 23.74 0.49 -16.26
N LEU A 573 24.33 0.88 -17.39
CA LEU A 573 23.60 1.40 -18.55
C LEU A 573 23.73 0.42 -19.71
N PHE A 574 22.60 0.08 -20.32
CA PHE A 574 22.48 -0.77 -21.49
C PHE A 574 21.83 0.05 -22.61
N ASP A 575 22.44 0.09 -23.78
CA ASP A 575 21.95 0.81 -24.96
C ASP A 575 21.99 -0.12 -26.17
N ALA A 576 20.83 -0.69 -26.49
CA ALA A 576 20.62 -1.45 -27.72
C ALA A 576 20.37 -0.46 -28.87
N GLY A 577 21.28 -0.46 -29.85
CA GLY A 577 21.32 0.50 -30.97
C GLY A 577 22.25 1.70 -30.74
N ALA A 578 23.28 1.50 -29.93
CA ALA A 578 24.27 2.51 -29.62
C ALA A 578 25.25 2.72 -30.79
N ASN A 579 24.84 3.44 -31.85
CA ASN A 579 25.67 3.73 -33.03
C ASN A 579 27.13 4.12 -32.69
N ALA A 580 27.31 4.98 -31.69
CA ALA A 580 28.61 5.43 -31.19
C ALA A 580 28.49 6.00 -29.78
N PHE A 581 29.61 6.17 -29.05
CA PHE A 581 29.57 6.82 -27.74
C PHE A 581 28.97 8.23 -27.82
N ASN A 582 29.24 9.02 -28.85
CA ASN A 582 28.70 10.37 -29.00
C ASN A 582 27.23 10.45 -29.48
N THR A 583 26.49 9.33 -29.43
CA THR A 583 25.04 9.27 -29.74
C THR A 583 24.18 9.18 -28.48
N SER A 584 23.17 8.29 -28.43
CA SER A 584 22.31 8.05 -27.26
C SER A 584 23.11 7.68 -26.02
N LEU A 585 24.14 6.85 -26.18
CA LEU A 585 24.92 6.32 -25.07
C LEU A 585 25.63 7.40 -24.25
N GLY A 586 26.34 8.31 -24.93
CA GLY A 586 27.04 9.42 -24.28
C GLY A 586 26.08 10.49 -23.78
N TRP A 587 24.97 10.72 -24.50
CA TRP A 587 23.91 11.62 -24.01
C TRP A 587 23.32 11.12 -22.69
N LEU A 588 22.95 9.83 -22.61
CA LEU A 588 22.42 9.21 -21.39
C LEU A 588 23.46 9.30 -20.27
N ALA A 589 24.72 8.92 -20.52
CA ALA A 589 25.79 9.02 -19.53
C ALA A 589 25.96 10.45 -18.98
N ASP A 590 25.90 11.46 -19.84
CA ASP A 590 26.01 12.87 -19.46
C ASP A 590 24.77 13.39 -18.73
N ALA A 591 23.58 13.00 -19.18
CA ALA A 591 22.31 13.41 -18.58
C ALA A 591 22.16 12.86 -17.15
N TYR A 592 22.47 11.58 -16.95
CA TYR A 592 22.50 10.98 -15.61
C TYR A 592 23.60 11.56 -14.73
N ARG A 593 24.78 11.87 -15.29
CA ARG A 593 25.86 12.55 -14.56
C ARG A 593 25.42 13.90 -14.02
N LYS A 594 24.66 14.69 -14.80
CA LYS A 594 24.07 15.96 -14.33
C LYS A 594 23.07 15.77 -13.19
N ASN A 595 22.40 14.61 -13.15
CA ASN A 595 21.50 14.22 -12.05
C ASN A 595 22.20 13.50 -10.89
N GLY A 596 23.53 13.51 -10.86
CA GLY A 596 24.35 12.94 -9.79
C GLY A 596 24.55 11.42 -9.88
N ILE A 597 24.24 10.80 -11.02
CA ILE A 597 24.38 9.37 -11.26
C ILE A 597 25.55 9.14 -12.22
N ILE A 598 26.58 8.45 -11.74
CA ILE A 598 27.72 8.04 -12.56
C ILE A 598 27.65 6.52 -12.69
N PHE A 599 27.58 6.03 -13.92
CA PHE A 599 27.55 4.59 -14.21
C PHE A 599 28.92 3.95 -13.95
N ASP A 600 28.88 2.73 -13.41
CA ASP A 600 30.04 1.88 -13.21
C ASP A 600 30.43 1.19 -14.52
N HIS A 601 29.43 0.82 -15.34
CA HIS A 601 29.65 0.18 -16.63
C HIS A 601 28.55 0.51 -17.65
N LEU A 602 28.94 0.60 -18.92
CA LEU A 602 28.10 0.88 -20.07
C LEU A 602 28.22 -0.28 -21.07
N TRP A 603 27.08 -0.77 -21.55
CA TRP A 603 26.97 -1.79 -22.58
C TRP A 603 26.27 -1.19 -23.80
N GLY A 604 26.97 -1.13 -24.94
CA GLY A 604 26.40 -0.70 -26.21
C GLY A 604 26.29 -1.87 -27.19
N TRP A 605 25.25 -1.90 -28.01
CA TRP A 605 25.17 -2.80 -29.17
C TRP A 605 25.30 -2.00 -30.45
N GLU A 606 26.32 -2.32 -31.24
CA GLU A 606 26.55 -1.76 -32.56
C GLU A 606 27.38 -2.76 -33.37
N VAL A 607 26.89 -3.15 -34.55
CA VAL A 607 27.56 -4.15 -35.41
C VAL A 607 28.94 -3.65 -35.84
N ASN A 608 29.07 -2.35 -36.09
CA ASN A 608 30.32 -1.71 -36.51
C ASN A 608 30.69 -0.53 -35.60
N PRO A 609 31.15 -0.80 -34.36
CA PRO A 609 31.36 0.27 -33.39
C PRO A 609 32.51 1.18 -33.84
N PRO A 610 32.42 2.49 -33.55
CA PRO A 610 33.47 3.43 -33.90
C PRO A 610 34.76 3.11 -33.14
N PRO A 611 35.92 3.56 -33.65
CA PRO A 611 37.20 3.40 -32.96
C PRO A 611 37.20 4.00 -31.55
N THR A 612 37.95 3.39 -30.63
CA THR A 612 38.00 3.76 -29.20
C THR A 612 38.49 5.18 -28.91
N TYR A 613 39.17 5.86 -29.83
CA TYR A 613 39.60 7.26 -29.64
C TYR A 613 38.43 8.26 -29.64
N CYS A 614 37.25 7.86 -30.11
CA CYS A 614 36.01 8.66 -30.04
C CYS A 614 35.31 8.58 -28.68
N VAL A 615 35.82 7.74 -27.77
CA VAL A 615 35.31 7.57 -26.40
C VAL A 615 36.14 8.44 -25.45
N PRO A 616 35.52 9.32 -24.64
CA PRO A 616 36.24 10.08 -23.62
C PRO A 616 37.03 9.15 -22.70
N THR A 617 38.25 9.57 -22.31
CA THR A 617 39.22 8.71 -21.63
C THR A 617 38.69 8.06 -20.35
N GLU A 618 37.78 8.76 -19.66
CA GLU A 618 37.12 8.29 -18.44
C GLU A 618 36.16 7.10 -18.65
N TRP A 619 35.66 6.90 -19.88
CA TRP A 619 34.71 5.83 -20.22
C TRP A 619 35.36 4.63 -20.88
N ILE A 620 36.59 4.76 -21.40
CA ILE A 620 37.28 3.68 -22.14
C ILE A 620 37.34 2.37 -21.35
N SER A 621 37.58 2.43 -20.04
CA SER A 621 37.67 1.24 -19.17
C SER A 621 36.32 0.72 -18.65
N ARG A 622 35.22 1.45 -18.89
CA ARG A 622 33.87 1.17 -18.38
C ARG A 622 32.87 0.88 -19.49
N LEU A 623 33.32 0.85 -20.75
CA LEU A 623 32.46 0.68 -21.91
C LEU A 623 32.74 -0.66 -22.58
N SER A 624 31.69 -1.39 -22.92
CA SER A 624 31.75 -2.61 -23.72
C SER A 624 30.79 -2.52 -24.89
N PHE A 625 31.27 -2.78 -26.10
CA PHE A 625 30.45 -2.90 -27.29
C PHE A 625 30.26 -4.38 -27.66
N SER A 626 29.01 -4.77 -27.89
CA SER A 626 28.67 -5.98 -28.61
C SER A 626 28.69 -5.68 -30.11
N THR A 627 29.51 -6.40 -30.87
CA THR A 627 29.64 -6.26 -32.34
C THR A 627 28.66 -7.12 -33.12
N GLU A 628 27.77 -7.82 -32.43
CA GLU A 628 26.77 -8.69 -33.04
C GLU A 628 25.39 -8.03 -32.99
N PRO A 629 24.53 -8.25 -34.00
CA PRO A 629 23.17 -7.74 -34.02
C PRO A 629 22.36 -8.18 -32.79
N VAL A 630 21.48 -7.30 -32.32
CA VAL A 630 20.52 -7.62 -31.26
C VAL A 630 19.53 -8.66 -31.77
N VAL A 631 19.24 -9.67 -30.93
CA VAL A 631 18.26 -10.71 -31.24
C VAL A 631 17.30 -10.93 -30.07
N ALA A 632 16.07 -11.32 -30.36
CA ALA A 632 15.07 -11.62 -29.34
C ALA A 632 15.15 -13.06 -28.81
N THR A 633 15.92 -13.96 -29.43
CA THR A 633 16.05 -15.35 -28.96
C THR A 633 16.55 -15.40 -27.51
N GLN A 634 15.83 -16.06 -26.62
CA GLN A 634 16.23 -16.17 -25.20
C GLN A 634 17.45 -17.06 -25.03
N GLY A 635 18.29 -16.76 -24.03
CA GLY A 635 19.43 -17.61 -23.66
C GLY A 635 20.68 -17.44 -24.52
N VAL A 636 20.69 -16.51 -25.48
CA VAL A 636 21.87 -16.21 -26.31
C VAL A 636 22.54 -14.90 -25.88
N PRO A 637 23.87 -14.75 -26.02
CA PRO A 637 24.60 -13.56 -25.54
C PRO A 637 24.16 -12.23 -26.16
N ASN A 638 23.65 -12.27 -27.40
CA ASN A 638 23.27 -11.05 -28.15
C ASN A 638 21.82 -10.60 -27.86
N ASN A 639 21.14 -11.25 -26.92
CA ASN A 639 19.87 -10.79 -26.39
C ASN A 639 20.16 -9.87 -25.17
N PRO A 640 19.90 -8.55 -25.27
CA PRO A 640 20.21 -7.60 -24.22
C PRO A 640 19.41 -7.89 -22.93
N VAL A 641 18.15 -8.32 -23.04
CA VAL A 641 17.33 -8.69 -21.88
C VAL A 641 17.95 -9.88 -21.16
N HIS A 642 18.42 -10.90 -21.90
CA HIS A 642 19.09 -12.05 -21.31
C HIS A 642 20.40 -11.66 -20.61
N LEU A 643 21.19 -10.76 -21.20
CA LEU A 643 22.41 -10.27 -20.55
C LEU A 643 22.08 -9.52 -19.25
N MET A 644 21.05 -8.66 -19.27
CA MET A 644 20.59 -7.97 -18.06
C MET A 644 20.08 -8.93 -17.00
N GLU A 645 19.41 -10.03 -17.37
CA GLU A 645 18.97 -11.05 -16.41
C GLU A 645 20.13 -11.68 -15.63
N GLN A 646 21.32 -11.72 -16.24
CA GLN A 646 22.56 -12.24 -15.64
C GLN A 646 23.33 -11.17 -14.86
N LEU A 647 23.33 -9.93 -15.35
CA LEU A 647 24.17 -8.86 -14.81
C LEU A 647 23.49 -7.99 -13.74
N CYS A 648 22.18 -7.74 -13.85
CA CYS A 648 21.44 -6.88 -12.94
C CYS A 648 20.86 -7.67 -11.77
N SER A 649 20.95 -7.08 -10.58
CA SER A 649 20.30 -7.53 -9.35
C SER A 649 19.33 -6.47 -8.82
N PRO A 650 18.37 -6.82 -7.93
CA PRO A 650 17.46 -5.83 -7.33
C PRO A 650 18.19 -4.73 -6.54
N GLU A 651 19.43 -4.99 -6.15
CA GLU A 651 20.31 -4.07 -5.45
C GLU A 651 21.10 -3.17 -6.40
N ASP A 652 21.07 -3.36 -7.71
CA ASP A 652 21.71 -2.48 -8.69
C ASP A 652 20.74 -1.40 -9.19
N PHE A 653 21.26 -0.33 -9.80
CA PHE A 653 20.50 0.62 -10.60
C PHE A 653 20.75 0.34 -12.08
N CYS A 654 19.78 -0.26 -12.76
CA CYS A 654 19.91 -0.67 -14.16
C CYS A 654 19.02 0.16 -15.09
N VAL A 655 19.64 0.72 -16.12
CA VAL A 655 18.99 1.53 -17.16
C VAL A 655 19.10 0.85 -18.51
N PHE A 656 18.00 0.74 -19.25
CA PHE A 656 18.00 0.13 -20.58
C PHE A 656 17.34 1.04 -21.61
N LYS A 657 18.05 1.34 -22.71
CA LYS A 657 17.50 1.98 -23.91
C LYS A 657 17.42 0.95 -25.03
N LEU A 658 16.28 0.92 -25.70
CA LEU A 658 15.95 0.05 -26.82
C LEU A 658 15.44 0.90 -27.99
N ASP A 659 16.28 1.04 -29.01
CA ASP A 659 15.91 1.53 -30.35
C ASP A 659 16.98 0.98 -31.29
N ILE A 660 16.59 -0.01 -32.10
CA ILE A 660 17.42 -0.77 -33.02
C ILE A 660 16.83 -0.80 -34.44
N ASP A 661 15.84 0.05 -34.72
CA ASP A 661 15.12 0.13 -36.00
C ASP A 661 14.47 -1.21 -36.45
N GLU A 662 14.19 -2.14 -35.52
CA GLU A 662 13.61 -3.46 -35.83
C GLU A 662 12.39 -3.74 -34.93
N PRO A 663 11.20 -3.26 -35.32
CA PRO A 663 10.02 -3.17 -34.44
C PRO A 663 9.57 -4.52 -33.88
N ARG A 664 9.76 -5.60 -34.66
CA ARG A 664 9.38 -6.95 -34.25
C ARG A 664 10.30 -7.47 -33.15
N ILE A 665 11.61 -7.32 -33.30
CA ILE A 665 12.59 -7.75 -32.30
C ILE A 665 12.41 -6.93 -31.02
N GLU A 666 12.22 -5.61 -31.14
CA GLU A 666 12.02 -4.74 -29.98
C GLU A 666 10.80 -5.13 -29.16
N ARG A 667 9.67 -5.35 -29.82
CA ARG A 667 8.44 -5.78 -29.13
C ARG A 667 8.58 -7.14 -28.47
N GLU A 668 9.30 -8.07 -29.09
CA GLU A 668 9.63 -9.35 -28.44
C GLU A 668 10.52 -9.15 -27.21
N LEU A 669 11.48 -8.23 -27.24
CA LEU A 669 12.30 -7.89 -26.07
C LEU A 669 11.49 -7.19 -24.97
N VAL A 670 10.56 -6.30 -25.31
CA VAL A 670 9.64 -5.68 -24.33
C VAL A 670 8.71 -6.72 -23.73
N ALA A 671 8.19 -7.65 -24.52
CA ALA A 671 7.41 -8.77 -24.02
C ALA A 671 8.24 -9.64 -23.05
N GLN A 672 9.55 -9.80 -23.30
CA GLN A 672 10.45 -10.50 -22.39
C GLN A 672 10.70 -9.74 -21.08
N ILE A 673 10.69 -8.41 -21.07
CA ILE A 673 10.76 -7.61 -19.86
C ILE A 673 9.52 -7.84 -18.99
N LEU A 674 8.34 -7.86 -19.61
CA LEU A 674 7.03 -7.96 -18.94
C LEU A 674 6.56 -9.39 -18.61
N ARG A 675 7.20 -10.42 -19.18
CA ARG A 675 6.79 -11.82 -18.97
C ARG A 675 6.87 -12.21 -17.48
N PRO A 676 6.13 -13.25 -17.05
CA PRO A 676 6.30 -13.84 -15.73
C PRO A 676 7.75 -14.27 -15.49
N GLY A 677 8.33 -13.85 -14.36
CA GLY A 677 9.75 -14.03 -14.02
C GLY A 677 10.73 -13.16 -14.82
N GLY A 678 10.25 -12.27 -15.68
CA GLY A 678 11.06 -11.32 -16.45
C GLY A 678 11.61 -10.16 -15.61
N LEU A 679 12.34 -9.24 -16.25
CA LEU A 679 13.02 -8.12 -15.56
C LEU A 679 12.05 -7.26 -14.73
N ALA A 680 10.84 -7.00 -15.26
CA ALA A 680 9.83 -6.21 -14.59
C ALA A 680 9.31 -6.91 -13.32
N GLU A 681 9.01 -8.21 -13.38
CA GLU A 681 8.53 -8.94 -12.21
C GLU A 681 9.62 -9.06 -11.13
N ARG A 682 10.86 -9.34 -11.55
CA ARG A 682 12.03 -9.44 -10.68
C ARG A 682 12.44 -8.12 -10.04
N GLY A 683 12.03 -6.98 -10.58
CA GLY A 683 12.37 -5.66 -10.06
C GLY A 683 13.85 -5.30 -10.20
N VAL A 684 14.46 -5.69 -11.33
CA VAL A 684 15.90 -5.50 -11.61
C VAL A 684 16.19 -4.47 -12.70
N LEU A 685 15.14 -3.84 -13.25
CA LEU A 685 15.22 -2.76 -14.23
C LEU A 685 14.56 -1.53 -13.62
N ASP A 686 15.28 -0.41 -13.55
CA ASP A 686 14.81 0.81 -12.89
C ASP A 686 14.24 1.81 -13.88
N GLU A 687 14.91 1.98 -15.02
CA GLU A 687 14.59 3.01 -16.00
C GLU A 687 14.72 2.44 -17.41
N PHE A 688 13.71 2.68 -18.24
CA PHE A 688 13.60 2.08 -19.56
C PHE A 688 13.24 3.13 -20.61
N PHE A 689 13.98 3.17 -21.71
CA PHE A 689 13.73 4.05 -22.85
C PHE A 689 13.40 3.19 -24.05
N TRP A 690 12.29 3.46 -24.72
CA TRP A 690 11.86 2.68 -25.88
C TRP A 690 11.27 3.56 -26.97
N GLU A 691 11.84 3.45 -28.17
CA GLU A 691 11.23 3.96 -29.39
C GLU A 691 10.35 2.83 -29.94
N ASP A 692 9.04 3.00 -29.89
CA ASP A 692 8.15 2.06 -30.57
C ASP A 692 7.84 2.60 -31.96
N HIS A 693 8.14 1.79 -32.96
CA HIS A 693 7.85 2.09 -34.36
C HIS A 693 6.40 1.64 -34.62
N PHE A 694 5.43 2.53 -34.42
CA PHE A 694 4.00 2.30 -34.72
C PHE A 694 3.54 3.05 -35.97
N ALA A 695 2.44 2.58 -36.58
CA ALA A 695 1.91 3.20 -37.80
C ALA A 695 1.18 4.51 -37.50
N PHE A 696 1.61 5.61 -38.15
CA PHE A 696 0.89 6.89 -38.12
C PHE A 696 0.41 7.28 -39.51
N GLU A 697 -0.80 6.82 -39.87
CA GLU A 697 -1.39 6.77 -41.22
C GLU A 697 -1.37 8.10 -42.02
N ARG A 698 -1.17 9.26 -41.38
CA ARG A 698 -1.30 10.58 -42.04
C ARG A 698 -0.03 11.42 -42.13
N TYR A 699 1.10 10.98 -41.57
CA TYR A 699 2.37 11.75 -41.60
C TYR A 699 3.52 11.10 -42.37
N GLY A 700 3.32 9.94 -42.98
CA GLY A 700 4.38 9.30 -43.75
C GLY A 700 5.56 8.83 -42.89
N LEU A 701 5.35 8.64 -41.59
CA LEU A 701 6.25 7.87 -40.74
C LEU A 701 6.02 6.39 -41.09
N TYR A 702 6.80 5.90 -42.05
CA TYR A 702 6.70 4.56 -42.60
C TYR A 702 7.47 3.57 -41.71
N GLY A 703 6.87 2.42 -41.39
CA GLY A 703 7.62 1.20 -41.01
C GLY A 703 7.02 0.36 -39.88
N GLY A 704 6.15 0.92 -39.05
CA GLY A 704 5.67 0.26 -37.83
C GLY A 704 4.48 -0.67 -37.98
N GLU A 705 4.41 -1.72 -37.14
CA GLU A 705 3.19 -2.53 -36.92
C GLU A 705 2.46 -2.01 -35.66
N GLY A 706 1.13 -2.04 -35.57
CA GLY A 706 0.36 -1.69 -34.33
C GLY A 706 -0.05 -0.22 -34.17
N GLU A 707 -0.82 0.07 -33.12
CA GLU A 707 -1.41 1.40 -32.83
C GLU A 707 -0.64 2.14 -31.72
N ILE A 708 -0.57 3.48 -31.77
CA ILE A 708 0.07 4.31 -30.71
C ILE A 708 -0.54 4.07 -29.31
N GLN A 709 -1.82 3.68 -29.27
CA GLN A 709 -2.50 3.29 -28.03
C GLN A 709 -1.85 2.07 -27.38
N ASP A 710 -1.34 1.12 -28.18
CA ASP A 710 -0.67 -0.07 -27.69
C ASP A 710 0.64 0.31 -26.99
N THR A 711 1.43 1.20 -27.61
CA THR A 711 2.65 1.78 -27.02
C THR A 711 2.36 2.41 -25.65
N TYR A 712 1.31 3.22 -25.56
CA TYR A 712 0.87 3.83 -24.32
C TYR A 712 0.52 2.79 -23.23
N GLN A 713 -0.19 1.73 -23.60
CA GLN A 713 -0.57 0.68 -22.66
C GLN A 713 0.64 -0.14 -22.19
N VAL A 714 1.60 -0.40 -23.07
CA VAL A 714 2.85 -1.10 -22.73
C VAL A 714 3.71 -0.27 -21.77
N LEU A 715 3.92 1.01 -22.07
CA LEU A 715 4.64 1.92 -21.17
C LEU A 715 3.94 2.06 -19.81
N LEU A 716 2.60 2.12 -19.80
CA LEU A 716 1.81 2.13 -18.56
C LEU A 716 2.00 0.83 -17.77
N ALA A 717 1.99 -0.32 -18.43
CA ALA A 717 2.20 -1.61 -17.78
C ALA A 717 3.58 -1.69 -17.12
N LEU A 718 4.64 -1.23 -17.81
CA LEU A 718 5.99 -1.11 -17.27
C LEU A 718 6.02 -0.18 -16.05
N ARG A 719 5.39 0.99 -16.13
CA ARG A 719 5.31 1.94 -15.00
C ARG A 719 4.59 1.36 -13.79
N LYS A 720 3.48 0.65 -14.00
CA LYS A 720 2.77 -0.07 -12.93
C LYS A 720 3.60 -1.20 -12.30
N GLN A 721 4.59 -1.73 -13.01
CA GLN A 721 5.58 -2.68 -12.48
C GLN A 721 6.77 -2.02 -11.78
N GLY A 722 6.75 -0.69 -11.59
CA GLY A 722 7.81 0.04 -10.89
C GLY A 722 8.95 0.52 -11.79
N ILE A 723 8.90 0.27 -13.11
CA ILE A 723 9.92 0.72 -14.06
C ILE A 723 9.60 2.14 -14.51
N ARG A 724 10.54 3.08 -14.37
CA ARG A 724 10.44 4.42 -14.96
C ARG A 724 10.58 4.32 -16.48
N ALA A 725 9.47 4.03 -17.15
CA ALA A 725 9.45 3.84 -18.60
C ALA A 725 9.18 5.15 -19.33
N HIS A 726 10.02 5.45 -20.31
CA HIS A 726 10.03 6.64 -21.13
C HIS A 726 9.86 6.23 -22.60
N ALA A 727 9.05 6.96 -23.34
CA ALA A 727 9.15 6.90 -24.80
C ALA A 727 10.47 7.57 -25.23
N TRP A 728 11.13 6.99 -26.22
CA TRP A 728 12.33 7.55 -26.87
C TRP A 728 11.93 8.23 -28.19
N PRO A 729 12.61 9.32 -28.61
CA PRO A 729 12.30 10.05 -29.85
C PRO A 729 12.88 9.43 -31.09
#